data_AF-A0A4Q1R1D3-F1
#
_entry.id   AF-A0A4Q1R1D3-F1
#
_cell.length_a   1.000
_cell.length_b   1.000
_cell.length_c   1.000
_cell.angle_alpha   90.00
_cell.angle_beta   90.00
_cell.angle_gamma   90.00
#
_symmetry.space_group_name_H-M   'P 1'
#
loop_
_entity.id
_entity.type
_entity.pdbx_description
1 polymer ?
#
loop_
_entity_poly.entity_id
_entity_poly.type
_entity_poly.pdbx_seq_one_letter_code
_entity_poly.pdbx_strand_id
1 'polypeptide(L)'
;MSGNDAPPPTDRVTLGPVAVRRRCRLPGSVVVDLGSDGVWQAAGAWAAAEDAAHRRGAVLADHLGTLVPTVRQEQRRDVLRARRAAFNARPLPAGLPVDAATADRIAAYTRTLASRDTSERELGLALGKLAETAGATVDAALREEDIAWSVELSVPGLLAAGPVGVLDATAGKKARRRALTLLRLVHRAATKPTPFAGFATTDVLFRGAATTPPRTHVRVDRAVVEWVRQWIATGGYRSLRPELLWLTVNPSAAVREHPDGLRVTWLVNAANGTERVRSARCGAALAGTLHQLRDPVRLDTVAPGGALPDTLARLIERGLLEAGPRLPSHGRRTLCAVAGATVPAPGAEGEEARRAQDVHDALCALRDAEDALATAGAARTAALRGAKEGIAALAHTLGTGVRAADRATVSADVVGVRADDGILRTSPEVLADLGRVQRIVPLLGFELPFQLATGIAFRRRFGSDPVPVPTAYAWFLDAGRKEADALLADCAAEELAAVLALRQRLFDGLRAAADRPGAEVSCDPGLLDAVAAGLPDAVMDLPCAAWPVQLAGDHVVVNGVGTGYGRFAARVAADLDASRIAELRAWAARADTPQEGGIPVDVSALLGATVNEHPLLLPAALSYPGRALECDPEARIDLSACVAQAVGGRMLLFSDRFPGRPLFPVPHNSTLATVAPGLYRWLSRFGPASGATLTLWDHVDALAAPESSATVRHYPRLTLGHLVLSRRTWKVPGAALPGGTWAGTAQGALAWHRWCARTGVPRRSFLRTTTLPDPWDVVRGRADKSPVMAARSASGAGIRKPLYVDLSQPLCWPAAAVAPGDTLTFTEPLPDPIDADPDGRVTEYVLETSQPPRVSTAGGAGARP
;
A
#
# COMPACT_ATOMS: atom_id res chain seq x y z
N MET A 1 -20.18 3.96 -52.34
CA MET A 1 -21.02 2.80 -52.01
C MET A 1 -20.07 1.76 -51.43
N SER A 2 -20.16 1.22 -50.22
CA SER A 2 -21.11 1.22 -49.10
C SER A 2 -20.27 0.55 -47.99
N GLY A 3 -19.87 1.22 -46.93
CA GLY A 3 -20.73 1.54 -45.79
C GLY A 3 -20.61 0.40 -44.78
N ASN A 4 -19.62 0.48 -43.88
CA ASN A 4 -19.64 -0.19 -42.59
C ASN A 4 -18.58 0.37 -41.61
N ASP A 5 -18.42 1.70 -41.57
CA ASP A 5 -17.78 2.35 -40.42
C ASP A 5 -18.89 2.74 -39.44
N ALA A 6 -19.47 1.74 -38.79
CA ALA A 6 -20.14 2.01 -37.53
C ALA A 6 -19.05 2.45 -36.54
N PRO A 7 -19.19 3.60 -35.85
CA PRO A 7 -18.26 3.95 -34.78
C PRO A 7 -18.20 2.78 -33.80
N PRO A 8 -17.00 2.40 -33.30
CA PRO A 8 -16.89 1.30 -32.35
C PRO A 8 -17.80 1.58 -31.15
N PRO A 9 -18.50 0.56 -30.62
CA PRO A 9 -19.41 0.74 -29.51
C PRO A 9 -18.66 1.39 -28.33
N THR A 10 -19.21 2.49 -27.83
CA THR A 10 -18.68 3.35 -26.75
C THR A 10 -18.54 2.64 -25.39
N ASP A 11 -18.87 1.35 -25.32
CA ASP A 11 -18.79 0.50 -24.12
C ASP A 11 -17.64 -0.52 -24.14
N ARG A 12 -16.75 -0.49 -25.14
CA ARG A 12 -15.71 -1.51 -25.28
C ARG A 12 -14.53 -1.27 -24.32
N VAL A 13 -14.41 -2.13 -23.32
CA VAL A 13 -13.21 -2.24 -22.46
C VAL A 13 -12.08 -2.91 -23.25
N THR A 14 -10.92 -2.26 -23.28
CA THR A 14 -9.69 -2.75 -23.92
C THR A 14 -8.70 -3.18 -22.86
N LEU A 15 -8.19 -4.41 -22.96
CA LEU A 15 -7.11 -4.90 -22.11
C LEU A 15 -5.75 -4.39 -22.61
N GLY A 16 -4.90 -3.97 -21.69
CA GLY A 16 -3.53 -3.55 -21.95
C GLY A 16 -2.67 -4.66 -22.56
N PRO A 17 -1.56 -4.30 -23.22
CA PRO A 17 -0.72 -5.28 -23.93
C PRO A 17 0.15 -6.13 -23.01
N VAL A 18 0.25 -5.75 -21.73
CA VAL A 18 1.11 -6.37 -20.72
C VAL A 18 0.36 -6.57 -19.41
N ALA A 19 0.84 -7.50 -18.59
CA ALA A 19 0.41 -7.67 -17.21
C ALA A 19 1.64 -7.66 -16.30
N VAL A 20 1.50 -7.17 -15.07
CA VAL A 20 2.54 -7.34 -14.04
C VAL A 20 2.16 -8.51 -13.16
N ARG A 21 3.00 -9.54 -13.08
CA ARG A 21 2.79 -10.70 -12.23
C ARG A 21 3.68 -10.63 -11.00
N ARG A 22 3.07 -10.70 -9.83
CA ARG A 22 3.71 -10.70 -8.52
C ARG A 22 3.53 -12.06 -7.87
N ARG A 23 4.63 -12.70 -7.47
CA ARG A 23 4.59 -14.09 -6.98
C ARG A 23 5.37 -14.25 -5.69
N CYS A 24 4.79 -14.98 -4.75
CA CYS A 24 5.43 -15.33 -3.48
C CYS A 24 6.69 -16.19 -3.68
N ARG A 25 7.70 -15.94 -2.84
CA ARG A 25 8.97 -16.66 -2.90
C ARG A 25 8.96 -17.99 -2.13
N LEU A 26 8.03 -18.22 -1.23
CA LEU A 26 7.83 -19.54 -0.63
C LEU A 26 6.50 -20.13 -1.14
N PRO A 27 6.42 -21.46 -1.29
CA PRO A 27 5.17 -22.12 -1.62
C PRO A 27 4.19 -22.12 -0.44
N GLY A 28 2.91 -22.28 -0.74
CA GLY A 28 1.83 -22.43 0.22
C GLY A 28 1.97 -23.64 1.14
N SER A 29 2.68 -24.69 0.71
CA SER A 29 3.00 -25.84 1.57
C SER A 29 3.75 -25.45 2.84
N VAL A 30 4.60 -24.40 2.79
CA VAL A 30 5.25 -23.85 3.99
C VAL A 30 4.21 -23.39 5.02
N VAL A 31 3.08 -22.83 4.57
CA VAL A 31 2.02 -22.36 5.46
C VAL A 31 1.37 -23.52 6.23
N VAL A 32 1.27 -24.70 5.61
CA VAL A 32 0.72 -25.90 6.26
C VAL A 32 1.55 -26.29 7.47
N ASP A 33 2.88 -26.29 7.35
CA ASP A 33 3.80 -26.66 8.43
C ASP A 33 3.90 -25.61 9.55
N LEU A 34 3.54 -24.36 9.25
CA LEU A 34 3.47 -23.28 10.24
C LEU A 34 2.16 -23.31 11.06
N GLY A 35 1.14 -23.99 10.55
CA GLY A 35 -0.11 -24.34 11.22
C GLY A 35 -0.20 -25.84 11.53
N SER A 36 -1.36 -26.31 11.96
CA SER A 36 -1.58 -27.75 12.20
C SER A 36 -3.06 -28.11 12.20
N ASP A 37 -3.45 -28.93 11.23
CA ASP A 37 -4.74 -29.62 11.22
C ASP A 37 -4.88 -30.56 12.42
N GLY A 38 -3.78 -31.21 12.84
CA GLY A 38 -3.76 -32.10 13.99
C GLY A 38 -4.10 -31.38 15.31
N VAL A 39 -3.57 -30.17 15.52
CA VAL A 39 -3.95 -29.33 16.68
C VAL A 39 -5.44 -28.97 16.61
N TRP A 40 -5.93 -28.61 15.43
CA TRP A 40 -7.33 -28.22 15.25
C TRP A 40 -8.30 -29.39 15.49
N GLN A 41 -7.97 -30.57 14.96
CA GLN A 41 -8.72 -31.81 15.16
C GLN A 41 -8.68 -32.26 16.62
N ALA A 42 -7.53 -32.23 17.29
CA ALA A 42 -7.41 -32.59 18.70
C ALA A 42 -8.19 -31.62 19.60
N ALA A 43 -8.19 -30.32 19.29
CA ALA A 43 -9.03 -29.34 19.99
C ALA A 43 -10.53 -29.62 19.80
N GLY A 44 -10.95 -30.02 18.59
CA GLY A 44 -12.32 -30.44 18.31
C GLY A 44 -12.72 -31.71 19.06
N ALA A 45 -11.85 -32.73 19.10
CA ALA A 45 -12.06 -33.96 19.85
C ALA A 45 -12.20 -33.69 21.35
N TRP A 46 -11.34 -32.83 21.92
CA TRP A 46 -11.44 -32.44 23.32
C TRP A 46 -12.72 -31.64 23.61
N ALA A 47 -13.10 -30.70 22.73
CA ALA A 47 -14.37 -29.98 22.86
C ALA A 47 -15.57 -30.94 22.92
N ALA A 48 -15.62 -31.91 22.01
CA ALA A 48 -16.68 -32.92 21.99
C ALA A 48 -16.69 -33.80 23.25
N ALA A 49 -15.51 -34.16 23.76
CA ALA A 49 -15.36 -34.95 24.98
C ALA A 49 -15.77 -34.16 26.25
N GLU A 50 -15.46 -32.87 26.34
CA GLU A 50 -15.94 -32.00 27.41
C GLU A 50 -17.46 -31.86 27.40
N ASP A 51 -18.05 -31.63 26.23
CA ASP A 51 -19.50 -31.51 26.10
C ASP A 51 -20.20 -32.82 26.44
N ALA A 52 -19.61 -33.97 26.06
CA ALA A 52 -20.10 -35.29 26.44
C ALA A 52 -19.99 -35.54 27.96
N ALA A 53 -18.89 -35.11 28.59
CA ALA A 53 -18.69 -35.21 30.04
C ALA A 53 -19.71 -34.36 30.79
N HIS A 54 -19.98 -33.13 30.34
CA HIS A 54 -21.01 -32.27 30.92
C HIS A 54 -22.42 -32.85 30.76
N ARG A 55 -22.79 -33.32 29.56
CA ARG A 55 -24.11 -33.93 29.34
C ARG A 55 -24.32 -35.17 30.21
N ARG A 56 -23.36 -36.11 30.21
CA ARG A 56 -23.46 -37.33 31.03
C ARG A 56 -23.38 -37.03 32.52
N GLY A 57 -22.56 -36.05 32.90
CA GLY A 57 -22.42 -35.57 34.27
C GLY A 57 -23.71 -34.94 34.80
N ALA A 58 -24.43 -34.16 33.99
CA ALA A 58 -25.74 -33.61 34.34
C ALA A 58 -26.79 -34.73 34.54
N VAL A 59 -26.88 -35.68 33.60
CA VAL A 59 -27.78 -36.85 33.71
C VAL A 59 -27.47 -37.66 34.97
N LEU A 60 -26.20 -37.89 35.28
CA LEU A 60 -25.79 -38.59 36.50
C LEU A 60 -26.09 -37.76 37.75
N ALA A 61 -25.89 -36.45 37.72
CA ALA A 61 -26.18 -35.56 38.84
C ALA A 61 -27.68 -35.51 39.17
N ASP A 62 -28.55 -35.54 38.17
CA ASP A 62 -30.00 -35.60 38.35
C ASP A 62 -30.40 -36.94 38.98
N HIS A 63 -29.86 -38.04 38.47
CA HIS A 63 -30.06 -39.39 39.04
C HIS A 63 -29.55 -39.50 40.48
N LEU A 64 -28.35 -38.97 40.78
CA LEU A 64 -27.85 -38.91 42.16
C LEU A 64 -28.74 -38.03 43.04
N GLY A 65 -29.36 -36.99 42.47
CA GLY A 65 -30.34 -36.13 43.15
C GLY A 65 -31.57 -36.90 43.63
N THR A 66 -32.09 -37.85 42.84
CA THR A 66 -33.24 -38.68 43.24
C THR A 66 -32.90 -39.67 44.34
N LEU A 67 -31.61 -39.99 44.54
CA LEU A 67 -31.14 -40.87 45.62
C LEU A 67 -30.94 -40.13 46.96
N VAL A 68 -30.80 -38.80 46.96
CA VAL A 68 -30.53 -38.03 48.21
C VAL A 68 -31.59 -38.25 49.30
N PRO A 69 -32.91 -38.28 49.00
CA PRO A 69 -33.93 -38.51 50.02
C PRO A 69 -33.94 -39.94 50.57
N THR A 70 -33.50 -40.93 49.76
CA THR A 70 -33.63 -42.36 50.04
C THR A 70 -32.43 -42.97 50.75
N VAL A 71 -31.26 -42.32 50.71
CA VAL A 71 -30.05 -42.78 51.42
C VAL A 71 -30.05 -42.35 52.90
N ARG A 72 -29.32 -43.12 53.73
CA ARG A 72 -29.17 -42.86 55.18
C ARG A 72 -28.52 -41.49 55.41
N GLN A 73 -28.85 -40.85 56.53
CA GLN A 73 -28.38 -39.50 56.87
C GLN A 73 -26.85 -39.36 56.78
N GLU A 74 -26.12 -40.38 57.22
CA GLU A 74 -24.65 -40.47 57.20
C GLU A 74 -24.06 -40.45 55.77
N GLN A 75 -24.80 -40.94 54.77
CA GLN A 75 -24.36 -41.11 53.38
C GLN A 75 -24.75 -39.94 52.47
N ARG A 76 -25.72 -39.10 52.91
CA ARG A 76 -26.24 -37.97 52.12
C ARG A 76 -25.16 -36.98 51.68
N ARG A 77 -24.18 -36.71 52.55
CA ARG A 77 -23.08 -35.77 52.26
C ARG A 77 -22.26 -36.23 51.06
N ASP A 78 -21.99 -37.52 50.95
CA ASP A 78 -21.13 -38.08 49.91
C ASP A 78 -21.86 -38.19 48.58
N VAL A 79 -23.15 -38.52 48.60
CA VAL A 79 -24.03 -38.46 47.40
C VAL A 79 -24.19 -37.02 46.90
N LEU A 80 -24.35 -36.03 47.78
CA LEU A 80 -24.41 -34.61 47.40
C LEU A 80 -23.07 -34.12 46.81
N ARG A 81 -21.95 -34.55 47.37
CA ARG A 81 -20.61 -34.26 46.82
C ARG A 81 -20.43 -34.89 45.45
N ALA A 82 -20.83 -36.15 45.27
CA ALA A 82 -20.79 -36.83 43.98
C ALA A 82 -21.71 -36.18 42.95
N ARG A 83 -22.92 -35.79 43.35
CA ARG A 83 -23.83 -35.01 42.50
C ARG A 83 -23.18 -33.72 42.02
N ARG A 84 -22.59 -32.94 42.95
CA ARG A 84 -21.88 -31.70 42.60
C ARG A 84 -20.68 -31.99 41.71
N ALA A 85 -19.94 -33.06 41.95
CA ALA A 85 -18.82 -33.45 41.11
C ALA A 85 -19.27 -33.83 39.69
N ALA A 86 -20.28 -34.70 39.56
CA ALA A 86 -20.88 -35.11 38.29
C ALA A 86 -21.39 -33.90 37.49
N PHE A 87 -22.17 -33.02 38.14
CA PHE A 87 -22.70 -31.81 37.50
C PHE A 87 -21.61 -30.89 36.96
N ASN A 88 -20.49 -30.77 37.68
CA ASN A 88 -19.34 -29.95 37.30
C ASN A 88 -18.30 -30.69 36.45
N ALA A 89 -18.65 -31.86 35.88
CA ALA A 89 -17.75 -32.70 35.08
C ALA A 89 -16.42 -33.05 35.81
N ARG A 90 -16.47 -33.31 37.11
CA ARG A 90 -15.31 -33.69 37.95
C ARG A 90 -15.34 -35.18 38.33
N PRO A 91 -14.18 -35.78 38.65
CA PRO A 91 -14.12 -37.14 39.20
C PRO A 91 -15.00 -37.30 40.44
N LEU A 92 -15.67 -38.45 40.55
CA LEU A 92 -16.53 -38.76 41.69
C LEU A 92 -15.70 -39.24 42.89
N PRO A 93 -16.16 -39.00 44.13
CA PRO A 93 -15.56 -39.61 45.32
C PRO A 93 -15.72 -41.13 45.27
N ALA A 94 -14.74 -41.86 45.83
CA ALA A 94 -14.77 -43.30 45.95
C ALA A 94 -15.81 -43.77 46.99
N GLY A 95 -16.29 -45.01 46.87
CA GLY A 95 -17.14 -45.66 47.88
C GLY A 95 -18.60 -45.19 47.94
N LEU A 96 -19.17 -44.71 46.82
CA LEU A 96 -20.58 -44.30 46.77
C LEU A 96 -21.52 -45.51 46.95
N PRO A 97 -22.50 -45.45 47.88
CA PRO A 97 -23.46 -46.52 48.08
C PRO A 97 -24.57 -46.43 47.03
N VAL A 98 -24.46 -47.21 45.96
CA VAL A 98 -25.39 -47.14 44.83
C VAL A 98 -25.78 -48.51 44.30
N ASP A 99 -26.94 -48.61 43.65
CA ASP A 99 -27.40 -49.83 42.98
C ASP A 99 -26.63 -50.11 41.67
N ALA A 100 -26.86 -51.29 41.08
CA ALA A 100 -26.18 -51.72 39.85
C ALA A 100 -26.42 -50.74 38.67
N ALA A 101 -27.65 -50.23 38.52
CA ALA A 101 -28.01 -49.29 37.46
C ALA A 101 -27.27 -47.95 37.59
N THR A 102 -27.07 -47.47 38.81
CA THR A 102 -26.28 -46.27 39.09
C THR A 102 -24.79 -46.53 38.92
N ALA A 103 -24.31 -47.72 39.31
CA ALA A 103 -22.92 -48.12 39.09
C ALA A 103 -22.57 -48.12 37.59
N ASP A 104 -23.46 -48.59 36.72
CA ASP A 104 -23.27 -48.53 35.27
C ASP A 104 -23.20 -47.10 34.73
N ARG A 105 -24.05 -46.21 35.23
CA ARG A 105 -24.03 -44.78 34.88
C ARG A 105 -22.75 -44.11 35.35
N ILE A 106 -22.27 -44.43 36.56
CA ILE A 106 -20.98 -43.98 37.08
C ILE A 106 -19.86 -44.49 36.20
N ALA A 107 -19.82 -45.78 35.85
CA ALA A 107 -18.79 -46.35 35.00
C ALA A 107 -18.75 -45.69 33.61
N ALA A 108 -19.92 -45.44 33.01
CA ALA A 108 -20.03 -44.73 31.74
C ALA A 108 -19.55 -43.26 31.82
N TYR A 109 -19.88 -42.57 32.91
CA TYR A 109 -19.39 -41.22 33.17
C TYR A 109 -17.87 -41.19 33.39
N THR A 110 -17.32 -42.11 34.18
CA THR A 110 -15.86 -42.24 34.40
C THR A 110 -15.11 -42.53 33.10
N ARG A 111 -15.62 -43.40 32.22
CA ARG A 111 -15.03 -43.59 30.87
C ARG A 111 -15.04 -42.31 30.05
N THR A 112 -16.08 -41.50 30.18
CA THR A 112 -16.19 -40.22 29.47
C THR A 112 -15.17 -39.20 29.99
N LEU A 113 -14.96 -39.12 31.31
CA LEU A 113 -13.90 -38.30 31.91
C LEU A 113 -12.51 -38.75 31.45
N ALA A 114 -12.24 -40.06 31.43
CA ALA A 114 -10.97 -40.59 30.95
C ALA A 114 -10.72 -40.27 29.46
N SER A 115 -11.78 -40.30 28.64
CA SER A 115 -11.70 -39.88 27.23
C SER A 115 -11.37 -38.39 27.11
N ARG A 116 -12.00 -37.52 27.91
CA ARG A 116 -11.71 -36.08 27.95
C ARG A 116 -10.24 -35.83 28.31
N ASP A 117 -9.75 -36.45 29.37
CA ASP A 117 -8.38 -36.29 29.85
C ASP A 117 -7.35 -36.86 28.85
N THR A 118 -7.75 -37.83 28.03
CA THR A 118 -6.93 -38.34 26.91
C THR A 118 -6.86 -37.33 25.77
N SER A 119 -7.99 -36.77 25.34
CA SER A 119 -8.01 -35.75 24.29
C SER A 119 -7.27 -34.47 24.69
N GLU A 120 -7.30 -34.07 25.96
CA GLU A 120 -6.47 -32.95 26.46
C GLU A 120 -4.97 -33.23 26.28
N ARG A 121 -4.52 -34.44 26.64
CA ARG A 121 -3.10 -34.85 26.47
C ARG A 121 -2.71 -34.92 25.00
N GLU A 122 -3.57 -35.46 24.14
CA GLU A 122 -3.35 -35.51 22.69
C GLU A 122 -3.20 -34.10 22.09
N LEU A 123 -4.02 -33.13 22.53
CA LEU A 123 -3.85 -31.75 22.11
C LEU A 123 -2.51 -31.16 22.58
N GLY A 124 -2.08 -31.45 23.82
CA GLY A 124 -0.76 -31.06 24.31
C GLY A 124 0.38 -31.61 23.45
N LEU A 125 0.31 -32.88 23.05
CA LEU A 125 1.29 -33.50 22.16
C LEU A 125 1.25 -32.87 20.75
N ALA A 126 0.05 -32.60 20.22
CA ALA A 126 -0.10 -31.95 18.92
C ALA A 126 0.50 -30.53 18.91
N LEU A 127 0.35 -29.78 20.00
CA LEU A 127 0.96 -28.45 20.17
C LEU A 127 2.49 -28.52 20.23
N GLY A 128 3.05 -29.50 20.96
CA GLY A 128 4.50 -29.73 20.99
C GLY A 128 5.06 -30.03 19.59
N LYS A 129 4.42 -30.96 18.87
CA LYS A 129 4.79 -31.30 17.49
C LYS A 129 4.70 -30.10 16.55
N LEU A 130 3.68 -29.26 16.69
CA LEU A 130 3.55 -28.01 15.92
C LEU A 130 4.72 -27.06 16.19
N ALA A 131 5.09 -26.85 17.46
CA ALA A 131 6.17 -25.94 17.81
C ALA A 131 7.52 -26.40 17.22
N GLU A 132 7.78 -27.72 17.22
CA GLU A 132 8.97 -28.32 16.59
C GLU A 132 8.92 -28.20 15.06
N THR A 133 7.82 -28.58 14.44
CA THR A 133 7.65 -28.57 12.97
C THR A 133 7.75 -27.16 12.42
N ALA A 134 7.01 -26.20 12.99
CA ALA A 134 7.03 -24.82 12.54
C ALA A 134 8.42 -24.17 12.75
N GLY A 135 9.11 -24.55 13.83
CA GLY A 135 10.50 -24.17 14.07
C GLY A 135 11.46 -24.66 12.99
N ALA A 136 11.41 -25.96 12.69
CA ALA A 136 12.20 -26.57 11.64
C ALA A 136 11.91 -25.96 10.26
N THR A 137 10.64 -25.67 9.95
CA THR A 137 10.24 -25.04 8.69
C THR A 137 10.74 -23.60 8.58
N VAL A 138 10.65 -22.81 9.65
CA VAL A 138 11.25 -21.46 9.67
C VAL A 138 12.76 -21.54 9.45
N ASP A 139 13.46 -22.42 10.16
CA ASP A 139 14.90 -22.59 9.99
C ASP A 139 15.28 -23.09 8.59
N ALA A 140 14.49 -23.99 8.00
CA ALA A 140 14.68 -24.44 6.62
C ALA A 140 14.50 -23.30 5.61
N ALA A 141 13.45 -22.49 5.74
CA ALA A 141 13.23 -21.31 4.89
C ALA A 141 14.38 -20.30 5.01
N LEU A 142 14.96 -20.14 6.20
CA LEU A 142 16.10 -19.26 6.44
C LEU A 142 17.43 -19.80 5.90
N ARG A 143 17.51 -21.06 5.47
CA ARG A 143 18.68 -21.57 4.73
C ARG A 143 18.69 -21.10 3.27
N GLU A 144 17.54 -20.69 2.73
CA GLU A 144 17.51 -20.02 1.43
C GLU A 144 18.15 -18.63 1.56
N GLU A 145 19.28 -18.43 0.87
CA GLU A 145 20.10 -17.22 0.98
C GLU A 145 19.28 -15.93 0.78
N ASP A 146 18.39 -15.92 -0.22
CA ASP A 146 17.59 -14.75 -0.52
C ASP A 146 16.47 -14.48 0.50
N ILE A 147 15.96 -15.51 1.18
CA ILE A 147 15.00 -15.33 2.28
C ILE A 147 15.74 -14.77 3.49
N ALA A 148 16.89 -15.35 3.86
CA ALA A 148 17.73 -14.83 4.94
C ALA A 148 18.12 -13.37 4.69
N TRP A 149 18.54 -13.06 3.47
CA TRP A 149 18.85 -11.71 3.03
C TRP A 149 17.65 -10.77 3.16
N SER A 150 16.47 -11.19 2.73
CA SER A 150 15.24 -10.39 2.85
C SER A 150 14.85 -10.13 4.30
N VAL A 151 15.12 -11.08 5.21
CA VAL A 151 14.93 -10.91 6.65
C VAL A 151 15.90 -9.86 7.21
N GLU A 152 17.18 -9.93 6.87
CA GLU A 152 18.19 -8.95 7.32
C GLU A 152 17.94 -7.54 6.78
N LEU A 153 17.43 -7.42 5.54
CA LEU A 153 16.99 -6.13 4.99
C LEU A 153 15.78 -5.56 5.74
N SER A 154 14.87 -6.41 6.18
CA SER A 154 13.62 -5.98 6.83
C SER A 154 13.80 -5.69 8.31
N VAL A 155 14.59 -6.49 9.00
CA VAL A 155 14.88 -6.39 10.43
C VAL A 155 16.37 -6.72 10.66
N PRO A 156 17.26 -5.72 10.53
CA PRO A 156 18.70 -5.94 10.66
C PRO A 156 19.10 -6.58 11.99
N GLY A 157 19.97 -7.59 11.93
CA GLY A 157 20.50 -8.32 13.08
C GLY A 157 19.58 -9.38 13.66
N LEU A 158 18.42 -9.66 13.03
CA LEU A 158 17.47 -10.66 13.53
C LEU A 158 18.02 -12.09 13.48
N LEU A 159 18.89 -12.38 12.50
CA LEU A 159 19.51 -13.70 12.30
C LEU A 159 20.81 -13.89 13.11
N ALA A 160 21.39 -12.83 13.69
CA ALA A 160 22.62 -12.92 14.47
C ALA A 160 22.51 -13.83 15.71
N ALA A 161 21.28 -14.09 16.17
CA ALA A 161 21.00 -15.00 17.28
C ALA A 161 20.96 -16.49 16.88
N GLY A 162 21.30 -16.86 15.64
CA GLY A 162 21.35 -18.24 15.16
C GLY A 162 19.98 -18.79 14.73
N PRO A 163 19.81 -20.12 14.65
CA PRO A 163 18.51 -20.74 14.37
C PRO A 163 17.41 -20.32 15.34
N VAL A 164 16.14 -20.46 14.95
CA VAL A 164 15.01 -20.23 15.86
C VAL A 164 14.78 -21.43 16.77
N GLY A 165 15.02 -22.66 16.28
CA GLY A 165 14.72 -23.88 17.01
C GLY A 165 13.21 -24.05 17.20
N VAL A 166 12.78 -24.53 18.36
CA VAL A 166 11.34 -24.75 18.66
C VAL A 166 10.62 -23.41 18.81
N LEU A 167 9.49 -23.23 18.10
CA LEU A 167 8.64 -22.04 18.21
C LEU A 167 7.71 -22.11 19.43
N ASP A 168 8.29 -22.04 20.61
CA ASP A 168 7.56 -22.08 21.87
C ASP A 168 6.83 -20.74 22.16
N ALA A 169 5.50 -20.78 22.13
CA ALA A 169 4.65 -19.63 22.46
C ALA A 169 4.68 -19.24 23.95
N THR A 170 5.13 -20.14 24.82
CA THR A 170 5.28 -19.93 26.26
C THR A 170 6.64 -19.33 26.64
N ALA A 171 7.57 -19.25 25.69
CA ALA A 171 8.89 -18.69 25.89
C ALA A 171 8.87 -17.23 26.38
N GLY A 172 9.97 -16.80 27.01
CA GLY A 172 10.13 -15.44 27.50
C GLY A 172 9.92 -14.37 26.42
N LYS A 173 9.46 -13.18 26.83
CA LYS A 173 9.02 -12.07 25.95
C LYS A 173 9.96 -11.80 24.75
N LYS A 174 11.28 -11.79 24.96
CA LYS A 174 12.28 -11.53 23.91
C LYS A 174 12.32 -12.66 22.87
N ALA A 175 12.42 -13.91 23.32
CA ALA A 175 12.42 -15.09 22.46
C ALA A 175 11.11 -15.21 21.68
N ARG A 176 9.97 -15.06 22.35
CA ARG A 176 8.64 -15.08 21.71
C ARG A 176 8.47 -13.99 20.66
N ARG A 177 8.93 -12.76 20.92
CA ARG A 177 8.88 -11.66 19.94
C ARG A 177 9.73 -11.97 18.71
N ARG A 178 10.92 -12.55 18.90
CA ARG A 178 11.79 -12.98 17.80
C ARG A 178 11.12 -14.07 16.97
N ALA A 179 10.66 -15.13 17.62
CA ALA A 179 9.92 -16.24 17.02
C ALA A 179 8.73 -15.75 16.18
N LEU A 180 7.88 -14.91 16.76
CA LEU A 180 6.75 -14.31 16.06
C LEU A 180 7.16 -13.44 14.86
N THR A 181 8.27 -12.70 14.97
CA THR A 181 8.75 -11.85 13.87
C THR A 181 9.22 -12.70 12.70
N LEU A 182 10.01 -13.75 12.96
CA LEU A 182 10.48 -14.69 11.93
C LEU A 182 9.29 -15.44 11.29
N LEU A 183 8.38 -15.98 12.11
CA LEU A 183 7.15 -16.62 11.65
C LEU A 183 6.36 -15.71 10.69
N ARG A 184 6.18 -14.43 11.05
CA ARG A 184 5.46 -13.45 10.21
C ARG A 184 6.17 -13.13 8.90
N LEU A 185 7.51 -13.14 8.87
CA LEU A 185 8.29 -12.92 7.66
C LEU A 185 8.22 -14.13 6.72
N VAL A 186 8.25 -15.36 7.27
CA VAL A 186 8.05 -16.59 6.49
C VAL A 186 6.61 -16.66 5.95
N HIS A 187 5.58 -16.38 6.77
CA HIS A 187 4.21 -16.25 6.28
C HIS A 187 4.10 -15.19 5.18
N ARG A 188 4.75 -14.03 5.33
CA ARG A 188 4.75 -12.99 4.29
C ARG A 188 5.30 -13.53 2.97
N ALA A 189 6.41 -14.25 3.02
CA ALA A 189 7.06 -14.82 1.83
C ALA A 189 6.20 -15.86 1.11
N ALA A 190 5.27 -16.52 1.81
CA ALA A 190 4.36 -17.52 1.25
C ALA A 190 2.97 -16.99 0.87
N THR A 191 2.52 -15.89 1.48
CA THR A 191 1.10 -15.45 1.40
C THR A 191 0.88 -14.06 0.82
N LYS A 192 1.93 -13.22 0.72
CA LYS A 192 1.80 -11.82 0.27
C LYS A 192 2.65 -11.56 -0.98
N PRO A 193 2.05 -11.55 -2.18
CA PRO A 193 2.78 -11.30 -3.42
C PRO A 193 3.23 -9.84 -3.57
N THR A 194 2.82 -8.92 -2.70
CA THR A 194 3.23 -7.50 -2.77
C THR A 194 4.77 -7.33 -2.64
N PRO A 195 5.43 -6.59 -3.57
CA PRO A 195 6.87 -6.37 -3.56
C PRO A 195 7.38 -5.82 -2.23
N PHE A 196 8.37 -6.50 -1.64
CA PHE A 196 9.05 -6.09 -0.42
C PHE A 196 10.31 -6.94 -0.22
N ALA A 197 11.49 -6.33 -0.36
CA ALA A 197 12.76 -7.05 -0.39
C ALA A 197 12.70 -8.19 -1.43
N GLY A 198 13.29 -9.35 -1.13
CA GLY A 198 13.23 -10.55 -1.96
C GLY A 198 12.11 -11.53 -1.59
N PHE A 199 11.11 -11.16 -0.78
CA PHE A 199 10.03 -12.07 -0.39
C PHE A 199 9.02 -12.38 -1.50
N ALA A 200 9.00 -11.56 -2.55
CA ALA A 200 8.18 -11.76 -3.74
C ALA A 200 8.96 -11.34 -4.99
N THR A 201 8.68 -11.99 -6.12
CA THR A 201 9.20 -11.63 -7.43
C THR A 201 8.15 -10.87 -8.23
N THR A 202 8.58 -9.93 -9.07
CA THR A 202 7.71 -9.17 -9.98
C THR A 202 8.18 -9.39 -11.42
N ASP A 203 7.35 -10.03 -12.24
CA ASP A 203 7.61 -10.22 -13.66
C ASP A 203 6.71 -9.28 -14.48
N VAL A 204 7.23 -8.69 -15.56
CA VAL A 204 6.37 -8.12 -16.62
C VAL A 204 6.10 -9.20 -17.66
N LEU A 205 4.83 -9.44 -17.93
CA LEU A 205 4.36 -10.42 -18.91
C LEU A 205 4.08 -9.73 -20.24
N PHE A 206 4.75 -10.19 -21.29
CA PHE A 206 4.56 -9.72 -22.66
C PHE A 206 4.07 -10.87 -23.55
N ARG A 207 3.23 -10.56 -24.54
CA ARG A 207 2.80 -11.56 -25.53
C ARG A 207 3.98 -11.96 -26.41
N GLY A 208 4.28 -13.26 -26.47
CA GLY A 208 5.33 -13.81 -27.34
C GLY A 208 6.77 -13.46 -26.95
N ALA A 209 7.01 -12.89 -25.77
CA ALA A 209 8.37 -12.52 -25.34
C ALA A 209 9.19 -13.71 -24.82
N ALA A 210 10.51 -13.67 -25.05
CA ALA A 210 11.45 -14.57 -24.41
C ALA A 210 11.51 -14.31 -22.90
N THR A 211 11.53 -15.39 -22.11
CA THR A 211 11.64 -15.30 -20.65
C THR A 211 13.06 -14.94 -20.23
N THR A 212 13.18 -13.91 -19.39
CA THR A 212 14.42 -13.50 -18.73
C THR A 212 14.30 -13.82 -17.24
N PRO A 213 15.29 -14.50 -16.63
CA PRO A 213 15.23 -14.84 -15.21
C PRO A 213 15.18 -13.57 -14.34
N PRO A 214 14.43 -13.58 -13.23
CA PRO A 214 14.37 -12.45 -12.32
C PRO A 214 15.74 -12.10 -11.74
N ARG A 215 16.02 -10.80 -11.58
CA ARG A 215 17.25 -10.26 -10.99
C ARG A 215 16.92 -9.42 -9.78
N THR A 216 17.85 -9.36 -8.82
CA THR A 216 17.71 -8.50 -7.64
C THR A 216 18.23 -7.10 -7.95
N HIS A 217 17.37 -6.10 -7.77
CA HIS A 217 17.67 -4.69 -7.92
C HIS A 217 17.75 -4.08 -6.53
N VAL A 218 18.98 -3.81 -6.08
CA VAL A 218 19.23 -3.15 -4.80
C VAL A 218 19.47 -1.68 -5.04
N ARG A 219 18.91 -0.83 -4.17
CA ARG A 219 19.09 0.62 -4.18
C ARG A 219 19.38 1.10 -2.76
N VAL A 220 20.48 1.81 -2.58
CA VAL A 220 20.77 2.59 -1.37
C VAL A 220 19.74 3.71 -1.24
N ASP A 221 19.37 4.05 -0.01
CA ASP A 221 18.44 5.14 0.27
C ASP A 221 18.83 6.43 -0.49
N ARG A 222 17.86 7.04 -1.19
CA ARG A 222 18.06 8.25 -1.99
C ARG A 222 17.96 9.54 -1.17
N ALA A 223 17.76 9.46 0.15
CA ALA A 223 17.96 10.59 1.04
C ALA A 223 19.36 11.21 0.88
N VAL A 224 20.39 10.39 0.58
CA VAL A 224 21.76 10.87 0.32
C VAL A 224 21.85 11.83 -0.87
N VAL A 225 21.05 11.59 -1.91
CA VAL A 225 20.99 12.48 -3.09
C VAL A 225 20.42 13.83 -2.68
N GLU A 226 19.46 13.84 -1.77
CA GLU A 226 18.90 15.08 -1.25
C GLU A 226 19.89 15.90 -0.44
N TRP A 227 20.69 15.25 0.41
CA TRP A 227 21.72 15.94 1.17
C TRP A 227 22.76 16.60 0.27
N VAL A 228 23.19 15.89 -0.77
CA VAL A 228 24.16 16.41 -1.75
C VAL A 228 23.57 17.59 -2.53
N ARG A 229 22.32 17.48 -2.98
CA ARG A 229 21.62 18.59 -3.66
C ARG A 229 21.53 19.83 -2.78
N GLN A 230 21.16 19.65 -1.51
CA GLN A 230 21.06 20.75 -0.55
C GLN A 230 22.44 21.39 -0.32
N TRP A 231 23.48 20.58 -0.16
CA TRP A 231 24.86 21.07 -0.01
C TRP A 231 25.31 21.90 -1.22
N ILE A 232 25.10 21.38 -2.44
CA ILE A 232 25.36 22.10 -3.69
C ILE A 232 24.61 23.43 -3.70
N ALA A 233 23.30 23.43 -3.43
CA ALA A 233 22.48 24.64 -3.42
C ALA A 233 22.93 25.70 -2.39
N THR A 234 23.63 25.28 -1.32
CA THR A 234 24.18 26.18 -0.28
C THR A 234 25.64 26.58 -0.50
N GLY A 235 26.21 26.33 -1.69
CA GLY A 235 27.55 26.78 -2.06
C GLY A 235 28.54 25.66 -2.37
N GLY A 236 28.16 24.39 -2.17
CA GLY A 236 29.03 23.24 -2.45
C GLY A 236 29.54 23.16 -3.89
N TYR A 237 28.82 23.76 -4.86
CA TYR A 237 29.26 23.82 -6.26
C TYR A 237 30.62 24.50 -6.47
N ARG A 238 31.06 25.37 -5.55
CA ARG A 238 32.33 26.14 -5.68
C ARG A 238 33.57 25.25 -5.65
N SER A 239 33.47 24.09 -5.00
CA SER A 239 34.59 23.15 -4.83
C SER A 239 34.53 21.99 -5.82
N LEU A 240 33.56 22.01 -6.74
CA LEU A 240 33.28 20.95 -7.71
C LEU A 240 33.65 21.38 -9.13
N ARG A 241 33.83 20.41 -10.02
CA ARG A 241 34.04 20.65 -11.45
C ARG A 241 32.78 21.25 -12.10
N PRO A 242 32.79 22.52 -12.55
CA PRO A 242 31.59 23.18 -13.08
C PRO A 242 31.08 22.51 -14.37
N GLU A 243 31.95 21.87 -15.13
CA GLU A 243 31.62 21.18 -16.38
C GLU A 243 30.81 19.88 -16.15
N LEU A 244 30.69 19.43 -14.89
CA LEU A 244 29.88 18.27 -14.49
C LEU A 244 28.57 18.67 -13.81
N LEU A 245 28.33 19.96 -13.62
CA LEU A 245 27.13 20.52 -13.01
C LEU A 245 26.26 21.24 -14.03
N TRP A 246 24.98 21.30 -13.74
CA TRP A 246 23.97 21.95 -14.56
C TRP A 246 23.28 23.05 -13.78
N LEU A 247 22.81 24.06 -14.50
CA LEU A 247 22.04 25.19 -14.00
C LEU A 247 20.75 25.31 -14.82
N THR A 248 19.62 25.50 -14.13
CA THR A 248 18.34 25.78 -14.77
C THR A 248 17.47 26.68 -13.89
N VAL A 249 16.48 27.33 -14.47
CA VAL A 249 15.47 28.07 -13.71
C VAL A 249 14.52 27.11 -13.00
N ASN A 250 14.14 27.47 -11.77
CA ASN A 250 13.05 26.82 -11.05
C ASN A 250 11.78 26.75 -11.92
N PRO A 251 11.18 25.57 -12.14
CA PRO A 251 10.12 25.38 -13.13
C PRO A 251 8.83 26.17 -12.82
N SER A 252 8.67 26.61 -11.58
CA SER A 252 7.55 27.48 -11.17
C SER A 252 7.81 28.98 -11.38
N ALA A 253 9.02 29.38 -11.79
CA ALA A 253 9.38 30.77 -11.96
C ALA A 253 8.63 31.43 -13.12
N ALA A 254 7.83 32.43 -12.82
CA ALA A 254 7.08 33.21 -13.80
C ALA A 254 7.45 34.69 -13.69
N VAL A 255 7.86 35.29 -14.81
CA VAL A 255 8.09 36.73 -14.95
C VAL A 255 6.81 37.37 -15.50
N ARG A 256 6.32 38.42 -14.85
CA ARG A 256 5.11 39.14 -15.26
C ARG A 256 5.27 40.64 -15.07
N GLU A 257 4.51 41.39 -15.87
CA GLU A 257 4.32 42.82 -15.64
C GLU A 257 3.48 43.06 -14.38
N HIS A 258 3.90 44.04 -13.60
CA HIS A 258 3.21 44.58 -12.44
C HIS A 258 3.18 46.11 -12.57
N PRO A 259 2.24 46.83 -11.93
CA PRO A 259 2.22 48.30 -11.94
C PRO A 259 3.56 48.98 -11.58
N ASP A 260 4.40 48.31 -10.79
CA ASP A 260 5.72 48.81 -10.35
C ASP A 260 6.90 48.28 -11.20
N GLY A 261 6.61 47.75 -12.40
CA GLY A 261 7.56 47.10 -13.31
C GLY A 261 7.53 45.57 -13.26
N LEU A 262 8.45 44.93 -13.99
CA LEU A 262 8.53 43.47 -14.09
C LEU A 262 8.83 42.82 -12.72
N ARG A 263 8.13 41.72 -12.42
CA ARG A 263 8.33 40.90 -11.22
C ARG A 263 8.47 39.43 -11.58
N VAL A 264 9.34 38.73 -10.85
CA VAL A 264 9.45 37.27 -10.90
C VAL A 264 8.83 36.65 -9.66
N THR A 265 8.06 35.58 -9.84
CA THR A 265 7.43 34.79 -8.77
C THR A 265 7.81 33.33 -8.89
N TRP A 266 8.11 32.64 -7.79
CA TRP A 266 8.51 31.22 -7.81
C TRP A 266 8.20 30.53 -6.47
N LEU A 267 8.09 29.20 -6.51
CA LEU A 267 7.85 28.35 -5.35
C LEU A 267 9.16 27.86 -4.74
N VAL A 268 9.25 27.91 -3.42
CA VAL A 268 10.38 27.32 -2.67
C VAL A 268 9.88 26.51 -1.49
N ASN A 269 10.65 25.47 -1.16
CA ASN A 269 10.48 24.69 0.06
C ASN A 269 11.44 25.21 1.12
N ALA A 270 10.93 25.51 2.31
CA ALA A 270 11.76 25.78 3.48
C ALA A 270 12.29 24.47 4.07
N ALA A 271 13.36 24.54 4.88
CA ALA A 271 13.98 23.38 5.51
C ALA A 271 13.04 22.58 6.43
N ASN A 272 11.99 23.21 6.95
CA ASN A 272 10.94 22.55 7.75
C ASN A 272 9.84 21.90 6.88
N GLY A 273 10.00 21.87 5.56
CA GLY A 273 9.02 21.34 4.60
C GLY A 273 7.86 22.28 4.28
N THR A 274 7.87 23.52 4.78
CA THR A 274 6.84 24.50 4.42
C THR A 274 7.07 25.06 3.03
N GLU A 275 6.04 25.00 2.19
CA GLU A 275 6.03 25.58 0.85
C GLU A 275 5.60 27.04 0.91
N ARG A 276 6.27 27.90 0.14
CA ARG A 276 5.89 29.32 0.01
C ARG A 276 6.15 29.84 -1.39
N VAL A 277 5.38 30.86 -1.77
CA VAL A 277 5.61 31.63 -2.98
C VAL A 277 6.47 32.83 -2.65
N ARG A 278 7.55 33.04 -3.41
CA ARG A 278 8.39 34.24 -3.34
C ARG A 278 8.10 35.15 -4.52
N SER A 279 8.31 36.44 -4.34
CA SER A 279 8.24 37.45 -5.39
C SER A 279 9.36 38.46 -5.23
N ALA A 280 9.94 38.91 -6.34
CA ALA A 280 10.93 39.98 -6.38
C ALA A 280 10.77 40.84 -7.64
N ARG A 281 11.24 42.09 -7.60
CA ARG A 281 11.41 42.92 -8.81
C ARG A 281 12.44 42.25 -9.73
N CYS A 282 12.18 42.30 -11.04
CA CYS A 282 12.99 41.66 -12.05
C CYS A 282 13.25 42.67 -13.17
N GLY A 283 14.50 43.09 -13.38
CA GLY A 283 14.83 43.93 -14.55
C GLY A 283 14.78 43.15 -15.85
N ALA A 284 14.64 43.82 -16.99
CA ALA A 284 14.58 43.18 -18.31
C ALA A 284 15.79 42.26 -18.61
N ALA A 285 16.99 42.65 -18.18
CA ALA A 285 18.19 41.82 -18.32
C ALA A 285 18.08 40.49 -17.56
N LEU A 286 17.64 40.53 -16.29
CA LEU A 286 17.42 39.32 -15.50
C LEU A 286 16.29 38.46 -16.09
N ALA A 287 15.22 39.08 -16.57
CA ALA A 287 14.14 38.36 -17.25
C ALA A 287 14.65 37.62 -18.49
N GLY A 288 15.50 38.26 -19.29
CA GLY A 288 16.18 37.64 -20.44
C GLY A 288 17.08 36.47 -20.04
N THR A 289 17.88 36.63 -18.97
CA THR A 289 18.72 35.55 -18.44
C THR A 289 17.86 34.37 -17.94
N LEU A 290 16.78 34.62 -17.21
CA LEU A 290 15.89 33.56 -16.75
C LEU A 290 15.23 32.83 -17.92
N HIS A 291 14.86 33.54 -18.99
CA HIS A 291 14.32 32.90 -20.19
C HIS A 291 15.35 31.96 -20.84
N GLN A 292 16.59 32.41 -20.99
CA GLN A 292 17.68 31.60 -21.57
C GLN A 292 18.05 30.37 -20.72
N LEU A 293 17.97 30.49 -19.40
CA LEU A 293 18.32 29.42 -18.45
C LEU A 293 17.15 28.44 -18.17
N ARG A 294 16.00 28.57 -18.87
CA ARG A 294 14.90 27.59 -18.75
C ARG A 294 15.35 26.21 -19.20
N ASP A 295 16.01 26.14 -20.34
CA ASP A 295 16.70 24.94 -20.78
C ASP A 295 17.96 24.75 -19.92
N PRO A 296 18.18 23.56 -19.33
CA PRO A 296 19.36 23.33 -18.52
C PRO A 296 20.64 23.56 -19.31
N VAL A 297 21.55 24.36 -18.76
CA VAL A 297 22.88 24.62 -19.31
C VAL A 297 23.96 24.11 -18.35
N ARG A 298 25.15 23.79 -18.87
CA ARG A 298 26.27 23.38 -18.00
C ARG A 298 26.82 24.60 -17.25
N LEU A 299 27.26 24.40 -16.02
CA LEU A 299 27.68 25.52 -15.16
C LEU A 299 28.93 26.23 -15.72
N ASP A 300 29.83 25.51 -16.39
CA ASP A 300 31.02 26.07 -17.06
C ASP A 300 30.67 27.03 -18.21
N THR A 301 29.52 26.87 -18.85
CA THR A 301 29.07 27.79 -19.92
C THR A 301 28.69 29.18 -19.40
N VAL A 302 28.26 29.28 -18.14
CA VAL A 302 27.90 30.54 -17.48
C VAL A 302 28.96 31.02 -16.49
N ALA A 303 29.93 30.17 -16.19
CA ALA A 303 31.07 30.43 -15.30
C ALA A 303 32.37 29.79 -15.86
N PRO A 304 32.89 30.26 -17.02
CA PRO A 304 34.02 29.63 -17.70
C PRO A 304 35.34 29.64 -16.92
N GLY A 305 35.47 30.52 -15.91
CA GLY A 305 36.60 30.54 -14.97
C GLY A 305 36.36 29.80 -13.65
N GLY A 306 35.29 29.01 -13.54
CA GLY A 306 34.90 28.29 -12.31
C GLY A 306 34.24 29.15 -11.23
N ALA A 307 34.41 30.47 -11.28
CA ALA A 307 33.71 31.41 -10.40
C ALA A 307 32.35 31.81 -10.97
N LEU A 308 31.27 31.42 -10.29
CA LEU A 308 29.92 31.84 -10.64
C LEU A 308 29.71 33.32 -10.25
N PRO A 309 29.13 34.18 -11.12
CA PRO A 309 28.80 35.56 -10.76
C PRO A 309 27.95 35.63 -9.48
N ASP A 310 28.26 36.57 -8.57
CA ASP A 310 27.56 36.76 -7.29
C ASP A 310 26.03 36.84 -7.43
N THR A 311 25.56 37.43 -8.52
CA THR A 311 24.13 37.50 -8.84
C THR A 311 23.54 36.10 -9.04
N LEU A 312 24.16 35.24 -9.84
CA LEU A 312 23.67 33.87 -10.05
C LEU A 312 23.78 33.04 -8.77
N ALA A 313 24.87 33.19 -8.01
CA ALA A 313 25.05 32.55 -6.70
C ALA A 313 23.89 32.88 -5.75
N ARG A 314 23.55 34.16 -5.61
CA ARG A 314 22.40 34.59 -4.79
C ARG A 314 21.07 34.07 -5.32
N LEU A 315 20.89 33.91 -6.63
CA LEU A 315 19.65 33.35 -7.19
C LEU A 315 19.51 31.85 -6.89
N ILE A 316 20.62 31.10 -6.84
CA ILE A 316 20.66 29.71 -6.38
C ILE A 316 20.28 29.62 -4.89
N GLU A 317 20.93 30.41 -4.04
CA GLU A 317 20.64 30.46 -2.59
C GLU A 317 19.17 30.83 -2.30
N ARG A 318 18.55 31.61 -3.19
CA ARG A 318 17.14 32.00 -3.08
C ARG A 318 16.18 31.00 -3.72
N GLY A 319 16.67 29.93 -4.33
CA GLY A 319 15.91 28.85 -4.97
C GLY A 319 15.21 29.27 -6.26
N LEU A 320 15.64 30.37 -6.89
CA LEU A 320 15.12 30.80 -8.20
C LEU A 320 15.87 30.10 -9.34
N LEU A 321 17.16 29.84 -9.14
CA LEU A 321 17.94 28.93 -9.97
C LEU A 321 18.19 27.63 -9.21
N GLU A 322 18.27 26.54 -9.95
CA GLU A 322 18.63 25.22 -9.45
C GLU A 322 19.95 24.80 -10.06
N ALA A 323 20.92 24.48 -9.20
CA ALA A 323 22.23 23.97 -9.60
C ALA A 323 22.43 22.55 -9.07
N GLY A 324 23.01 21.66 -9.88
CA GLY A 324 23.27 20.29 -9.44
C GLY A 324 23.54 19.30 -10.56
N PRO A 325 23.62 18.00 -10.22
CA PRO A 325 23.73 16.94 -11.21
C PRO A 325 22.44 16.82 -12.05
N ARG A 326 22.60 16.49 -13.33
CA ARG A 326 21.49 15.94 -14.12
C ARG A 326 21.37 14.46 -13.81
N LEU A 327 20.23 14.06 -13.25
CA LEU A 327 20.03 12.70 -12.76
C LEU A 327 19.22 11.88 -13.76
N PRO A 328 19.59 10.62 -14.02
CA PRO A 328 18.67 9.70 -14.65
C PRO A 328 17.47 9.49 -13.72
N SER A 329 16.28 9.31 -14.30
CA SER A 329 15.04 9.12 -13.52
C SER A 329 14.98 7.77 -12.79
N HIS A 330 15.90 6.84 -13.08
CA HIS A 330 15.91 5.50 -12.50
C HIS A 330 17.25 4.76 -12.58
N GLY A 331 17.38 3.75 -11.71
CA GLY A 331 18.35 2.67 -11.83
C GLY A 331 19.66 2.93 -11.10
N ARG A 332 20.60 1.97 -11.23
CA ARG A 332 21.95 2.04 -10.61
C ARG A 332 22.76 3.26 -11.04
N ARG A 333 22.35 3.90 -12.15
CA ARG A 333 22.99 5.09 -12.70
C ARG A 333 22.76 6.35 -11.85
N THR A 334 21.77 6.38 -10.96
CA THR A 334 21.48 7.57 -10.14
C THR A 334 22.65 7.92 -9.23
N LEU A 335 23.16 6.97 -8.43
CA LEU A 335 24.33 7.23 -7.59
C LEU A 335 25.60 7.45 -8.41
N CYS A 336 25.78 6.72 -9.51
CA CYS A 336 26.90 6.96 -10.42
C CYS A 336 26.90 8.40 -10.95
N ALA A 337 25.74 8.93 -11.35
CA ALA A 337 25.60 10.30 -11.85
C ALA A 337 25.88 11.33 -10.76
N VAL A 338 25.42 11.10 -9.53
CA VAL A 338 25.72 11.99 -8.39
C VAL A 338 27.21 11.97 -8.08
N ALA A 339 27.82 10.79 -7.93
CA ALA A 339 29.25 10.64 -7.65
C ALA A 339 30.11 11.29 -8.74
N GLY A 340 29.74 11.09 -10.01
CA GLY A 340 30.42 11.71 -11.15
C GLY A 340 30.29 13.24 -11.16
N ALA A 341 29.20 13.80 -10.67
CA ALA A 341 29.00 15.25 -10.60
C ALA A 341 29.67 15.92 -9.39
N THR A 342 30.03 15.15 -8.36
CA THR A 342 30.70 15.66 -7.15
C THR A 342 32.21 15.51 -7.19
N VAL A 343 32.81 15.32 -8.37
CA VAL A 343 34.28 15.30 -8.52
C VAL A 343 34.85 16.67 -8.14
N PRO A 344 35.83 16.75 -7.21
CA PRO A 344 36.44 18.02 -6.81
C PRO A 344 37.13 18.74 -7.98
N ALA A 345 37.14 20.08 -7.93
CA ALA A 345 37.85 20.89 -8.92
C ALA A 345 39.37 20.64 -8.85
N PRO A 346 40.07 20.54 -10.01
CA PRO A 346 41.52 20.32 -10.02
C PRO A 346 42.26 21.49 -9.38
N GLY A 347 43.23 21.21 -8.50
CA GLY A 347 44.04 22.23 -7.82
C GLY A 347 43.31 23.00 -6.71
N ALA A 348 42.10 22.58 -6.32
CA ALA A 348 41.42 23.16 -5.16
C ALA A 348 42.15 22.75 -3.87
N GLU A 349 42.48 23.72 -3.03
CA GLU A 349 43.13 23.52 -1.72
C GLU A 349 42.24 24.03 -0.58
N GLY A 350 42.50 23.56 0.64
CA GLY A 350 41.78 24.00 1.85
C GLY A 350 40.65 23.08 2.29
N GLU A 351 39.88 23.56 3.29
CA GLU A 351 38.84 22.77 3.96
C GLU A 351 37.68 22.41 3.04
N GLU A 352 37.26 23.33 2.17
CA GLU A 352 36.16 23.09 1.22
C GLU A 352 36.53 22.04 0.16
N ALA A 353 37.77 22.05 -0.33
CA ALA A 353 38.28 21.04 -1.26
C ALA A 353 38.34 19.65 -0.61
N ARG A 354 38.82 19.57 0.63
CA ARG A 354 38.82 18.32 1.41
C ARG A 354 37.40 17.81 1.65
N ARG A 355 36.47 18.70 2.01
CA ARG A 355 35.06 18.36 2.17
C ARG A 355 34.44 17.82 0.88
N ALA A 356 34.74 18.42 -0.28
CA ALA A 356 34.27 17.94 -1.58
C ALA A 356 34.83 16.54 -1.92
N GLN A 357 36.11 16.31 -1.61
CA GLN A 357 36.74 14.99 -1.74
C GLN A 357 36.06 13.94 -0.85
N ASP A 358 35.82 14.26 0.43
CA ASP A 358 35.13 13.36 1.36
C ASP A 358 33.70 13.02 0.90
N VAL A 359 32.98 14.00 0.33
CA VAL A 359 31.65 13.78 -0.28
C VAL A 359 31.76 12.83 -1.49
N HIS A 360 32.72 13.08 -2.39
CA HIS A 360 32.93 12.24 -3.56
C HIS A 360 33.29 10.80 -3.19
N ASP A 361 34.20 10.61 -2.24
CA ASP A 361 34.66 9.30 -1.78
C ASP A 361 33.52 8.52 -1.10
N ALA A 362 32.72 9.19 -0.26
CA ALA A 362 31.55 8.58 0.34
C ALA A 362 30.52 8.14 -0.72
N LEU A 363 30.28 8.96 -1.75
CA LEU A 363 29.36 8.61 -2.84
C LEU A 363 29.88 7.47 -3.72
N CYS A 364 31.19 7.43 -3.99
CA CYS A 364 31.83 6.31 -4.68
C CYS A 364 31.71 5.02 -3.86
N ALA A 365 31.95 5.07 -2.55
CA ALA A 365 31.76 3.91 -1.67
C ALA A 365 30.30 3.42 -1.64
N LEU A 366 29.32 4.34 -1.66
CA LEU A 366 27.90 3.99 -1.75
C LEU A 366 27.53 3.36 -3.09
N ARG A 367 28.06 3.87 -4.21
CA ARG A 367 27.91 3.28 -5.54
C ARG A 367 28.46 1.85 -5.56
N ASP A 368 29.69 1.68 -5.09
CA ASP A 368 30.37 0.38 -5.11
C ASP A 368 29.65 -0.62 -4.18
N ALA A 369 29.13 -0.16 -3.04
CA ALA A 369 28.28 -0.95 -2.18
C ALA A 369 26.96 -1.36 -2.86
N GLU A 370 26.29 -0.46 -3.59
CA GLU A 370 25.07 -0.76 -4.35
C GLU A 370 25.31 -1.84 -5.41
N ASP A 371 26.42 -1.76 -6.15
CA ASP A 371 26.80 -2.76 -7.15
C ASP A 371 27.18 -4.10 -6.52
N ALA A 372 27.95 -4.08 -5.44
CA ALA A 372 28.31 -5.30 -4.70
C ALA A 372 27.08 -5.98 -4.11
N LEU A 373 26.12 -5.22 -3.57
CA LEU A 373 24.86 -5.74 -3.02
C LEU A 373 23.97 -6.42 -4.06
N ALA A 374 24.09 -6.04 -5.33
CA ALA A 374 23.37 -6.68 -6.40
C ALA A 374 23.92 -8.07 -6.77
N THR A 375 25.13 -8.41 -6.34
CA THR A 375 25.72 -9.74 -6.51
C THR A 375 25.24 -10.70 -5.42
N ALA A 376 25.33 -12.02 -5.65
CA ALA A 376 24.97 -13.04 -4.65
C ALA A 376 26.15 -13.38 -3.73
N GLY A 377 25.86 -13.88 -2.52
CA GLY A 377 26.83 -14.46 -1.60
C GLY A 377 27.23 -13.58 -0.40
N ALA A 378 28.27 -14.03 0.31
CA ALA A 378 28.80 -13.44 1.55
C ALA A 378 29.20 -11.95 1.42
N ALA A 379 29.45 -11.48 0.19
CA ALA A 379 29.73 -10.09 -0.13
C ALA A 379 28.59 -9.13 0.28
N ARG A 380 27.32 -9.59 0.30
CA ARG A 380 26.15 -8.76 0.61
C ARG A 380 26.20 -8.16 2.02
N THR A 381 26.61 -8.94 3.03
CA THR A 381 26.67 -8.46 4.42
C THR A 381 27.76 -7.39 4.60
N ALA A 382 28.92 -7.60 3.98
CA ALA A 382 30.01 -6.61 3.99
C ALA A 382 29.59 -5.34 3.24
N ALA A 383 28.98 -5.48 2.06
CA ALA A 383 28.49 -4.35 1.27
C ALA A 383 27.37 -3.57 1.97
N LEU A 384 26.46 -4.24 2.71
CA LEU A 384 25.44 -3.57 3.51
C LEU A 384 26.06 -2.75 4.65
N ARG A 385 27.11 -3.26 5.28
CA ARG A 385 27.89 -2.53 6.28
C ARG A 385 28.56 -1.31 5.63
N GLY A 386 29.22 -1.50 4.49
CA GLY A 386 29.82 -0.42 3.71
C GLY A 386 28.81 0.66 3.32
N ALA A 387 27.59 0.28 2.92
CA ALA A 387 26.51 1.24 2.66
C ALA A 387 26.13 2.05 3.90
N LYS A 388 26.04 1.41 5.08
CA LYS A 388 25.76 2.12 6.35
C LYS A 388 26.88 3.09 6.72
N GLU A 389 28.12 2.65 6.59
CA GLU A 389 29.31 3.46 6.87
C GLU A 389 29.41 4.64 5.89
N GLY A 390 29.15 4.41 4.60
CA GLY A 390 29.12 5.47 3.58
C GLY A 390 28.02 6.50 3.82
N ILE A 391 26.81 6.07 4.23
CA ILE A 391 25.73 7.01 4.61
C ILE A 391 26.16 7.83 5.83
N ALA A 392 26.75 7.20 6.84
CA ALA A 392 27.20 7.88 8.05
C ALA A 392 28.34 8.87 7.77
N ALA A 393 29.31 8.48 6.94
CA ALA A 393 30.41 9.34 6.51
C ALA A 393 29.87 10.56 5.74
N LEU A 394 29.00 10.35 4.74
CA LEU A 394 28.39 11.44 3.99
C LEU A 394 27.58 12.37 4.91
N ALA A 395 26.78 11.81 5.82
CA ALA A 395 25.99 12.59 6.76
C ALA A 395 26.86 13.47 7.64
N HIS A 396 27.96 12.91 8.17
CA HIS A 396 28.96 13.63 8.97
C HIS A 396 29.60 14.77 8.18
N THR A 397 30.13 14.50 6.98
CA THR A 397 30.76 15.49 6.10
C THR A 397 29.80 16.63 5.73
N LEU A 398 28.52 16.32 5.53
CA LEU A 398 27.51 17.32 5.19
C LEU A 398 26.91 18.04 6.42
N GLY A 399 27.27 17.64 7.64
CA GLY A 399 26.67 18.20 8.87
C GLY A 399 25.17 17.89 8.99
N THR A 400 24.73 16.79 8.39
CA THR A 400 23.33 16.35 8.42
C THR A 400 23.16 15.23 9.45
N GLY A 401 22.08 15.27 10.23
CA GLY A 401 21.79 14.19 11.18
C GLY A 401 21.16 12.99 10.48
N VAL A 402 21.71 11.79 10.66
CA VAL A 402 21.02 10.55 10.30
C VAL A 402 19.83 10.38 11.24
N ARG A 403 18.61 10.60 10.76
CA ARG A 403 17.43 10.45 11.63
C ARG A 403 17.23 8.98 11.96
N ALA A 404 17.04 8.65 13.23
CA ALA A 404 16.81 7.28 13.71
C ALA A 404 15.54 6.60 13.12
N ALA A 405 14.67 7.37 12.46
CA ALA A 405 13.48 6.90 11.76
C ALA A 405 13.78 6.30 10.37
N ASP A 406 14.97 6.54 9.81
CA ASP A 406 15.39 6.15 8.45
C ASP A 406 16.13 4.79 8.48
N ARG A 407 15.47 3.76 9.05
CA ARG A 407 16.11 2.46 9.33
C ARG A 407 16.46 1.62 8.09
N ALA A 408 15.94 1.94 6.91
CA ALA A 408 16.17 1.16 5.70
C ALA A 408 17.35 1.74 4.91
N THR A 409 18.57 1.28 5.20
CA THR A 409 19.79 1.66 4.47
C THR A 409 19.68 1.39 2.97
N VAL A 410 19.03 0.28 2.62
CA VAL A 410 18.85 -0.17 1.23
C VAL A 410 17.45 -0.75 1.05
N SER A 411 16.98 -0.72 -0.20
CA SER A 411 15.76 -1.36 -0.65
C SER A 411 16.10 -2.36 -1.75
N ALA A 412 15.34 -3.46 -1.84
CA ALA A 412 15.53 -4.46 -2.89
C ALA A 412 14.19 -4.83 -3.52
N ASP A 413 14.18 -5.01 -4.84
CA ASP A 413 13.10 -5.60 -5.61
C ASP A 413 13.67 -6.75 -6.45
N VAL A 414 12.90 -7.83 -6.67
CA VAL A 414 13.30 -8.93 -7.58
C VAL A 414 12.43 -8.87 -8.82
N VAL A 415 13.04 -8.58 -9.97
CA VAL A 415 12.33 -8.17 -11.20
C VAL A 415 12.74 -9.04 -12.38
N GLY A 416 11.76 -9.49 -13.17
CA GLY A 416 11.99 -10.31 -14.37
C GLY A 416 11.06 -9.95 -15.53
N VAL A 417 11.26 -10.64 -16.66
CA VAL A 417 10.38 -10.55 -17.83
C VAL A 417 10.00 -11.95 -18.28
N ARG A 418 8.74 -12.18 -18.60
CA ARG A 418 8.25 -13.49 -19.02
C ARG A 418 7.30 -13.41 -20.20
N ALA A 419 7.15 -14.55 -20.88
CA ALA A 419 6.02 -14.76 -21.75
C ALA A 419 4.72 -14.71 -20.94
N ASP A 420 3.67 -14.17 -21.55
CA ASP A 420 2.29 -14.30 -21.07
C ASP A 420 1.95 -15.76 -20.76
N ASP A 421 1.40 -16.01 -19.57
CA ASP A 421 0.95 -17.31 -19.10
C ASP A 421 -0.55 -17.56 -19.38
N GLY A 422 -1.15 -16.70 -20.21
CA GLY A 422 -2.55 -16.80 -20.64
C GLY A 422 -3.45 -15.75 -19.99
N ILE A 423 -2.97 -15.04 -18.95
CA ILE A 423 -3.74 -13.99 -18.28
C ILE A 423 -4.14 -12.86 -19.24
N LEU A 424 -3.33 -12.57 -20.27
CA LEU A 424 -3.66 -11.57 -21.29
C LEU A 424 -4.74 -12.02 -22.29
N ARG A 425 -5.35 -13.20 -22.06
CA ARG A 425 -6.54 -13.72 -22.75
C ARG A 425 -7.77 -13.76 -21.83
N THR A 426 -7.79 -12.90 -20.80
CA THR A 426 -8.93 -12.71 -19.90
C THR A 426 -10.25 -12.62 -20.66
N SER A 427 -11.30 -13.30 -20.17
CA SER A 427 -12.57 -13.42 -20.88
C SER A 427 -13.26 -12.06 -21.07
N PRO A 428 -14.05 -11.89 -22.16
CA PRO A 428 -14.82 -10.67 -22.39
C PRO A 428 -15.78 -10.31 -21.25
N GLU A 429 -16.34 -11.30 -20.57
CA GLU A 429 -17.27 -11.12 -19.45
C GLU A 429 -16.56 -10.49 -18.24
N VAL A 430 -15.39 -11.00 -17.88
CA VAL A 430 -14.55 -10.42 -16.81
C VAL A 430 -14.17 -8.98 -17.14
N LEU A 431 -13.81 -8.70 -18.41
CA LEU A 431 -13.47 -7.33 -18.84
C LEU A 431 -14.67 -6.40 -18.76
N ALA A 432 -15.87 -6.85 -19.15
CA ALA A 432 -17.10 -6.07 -19.06
C ALA A 432 -17.44 -5.73 -17.60
N ASP A 433 -17.34 -6.70 -16.70
CA ASP A 433 -17.59 -6.48 -15.27
C ASP A 433 -16.52 -5.56 -14.63
N LEU A 434 -15.25 -5.70 -15.02
CA LEU A 434 -14.21 -4.75 -14.60
C LEU A 434 -14.54 -3.33 -15.08
N GLY A 435 -15.01 -3.17 -16.33
CA GLY A 435 -15.46 -1.89 -16.88
C GLY A 435 -16.62 -1.25 -16.11
N ARG A 436 -17.60 -2.06 -15.69
CA ARG A 436 -18.71 -1.59 -14.82
C ARG A 436 -18.19 -1.06 -13.49
N VAL A 437 -17.34 -1.85 -12.80
CA VAL A 437 -16.74 -1.43 -11.54
C VAL A 437 -15.91 -0.17 -11.74
N GLN A 438 -15.10 -0.11 -12.81
CA GLN A 438 -14.23 1.01 -13.15
C GLN A 438 -14.97 2.36 -13.18
N ARG A 439 -16.21 2.39 -13.67
CA ARG A 439 -17.04 3.60 -13.76
C ARG A 439 -17.43 4.17 -12.40
N ILE A 440 -17.55 3.33 -11.37
CA ILE A 440 -17.87 3.79 -10.01
C ILE A 440 -16.64 4.00 -9.13
N VAL A 441 -15.45 3.56 -9.54
CA VAL A 441 -14.21 3.72 -8.75
C VAL A 441 -13.93 5.17 -8.32
N PRO A 442 -14.12 6.20 -9.18
CA PRO A 442 -13.94 7.58 -8.76
C PRO A 442 -14.75 7.94 -7.51
N LEU A 443 -15.96 7.38 -7.36
CA LEU A 443 -16.83 7.57 -6.19
C LEU A 443 -16.22 7.04 -4.89
N LEU A 444 -15.38 6.01 -4.99
CA LEU A 444 -14.77 5.28 -3.87
C LEU A 444 -13.40 5.86 -3.45
N GLY A 445 -12.77 6.67 -4.30
CA GLY A 445 -11.45 7.25 -4.06
C GLY A 445 -11.41 8.16 -2.83
N PHE A 446 -10.33 8.07 -2.04
CA PHE A 446 -10.18 8.90 -0.85
C PHE A 446 -9.84 10.36 -1.16
N GLU A 447 -9.36 10.64 -2.38
CA GLU A 447 -9.04 11.99 -2.85
C GLU A 447 -10.28 12.77 -3.32
N LEU A 448 -11.36 12.09 -3.68
CA LEU A 448 -12.55 12.70 -4.29
C LEU A 448 -13.10 13.90 -3.50
N PRO A 449 -13.38 13.79 -2.18
CA PRO A 449 -13.86 14.94 -1.42
C PRO A 449 -12.94 16.15 -1.56
N PHE A 450 -11.61 15.95 -1.49
CA PHE A 450 -10.65 17.04 -1.62
C PHE A 450 -10.60 17.61 -3.04
N GLN A 451 -10.74 16.79 -4.07
CA GLN A 451 -10.79 17.26 -5.47
C GLN A 451 -12.01 18.16 -5.69
N LEU A 452 -13.20 17.71 -5.26
CA LEU A 452 -14.44 18.47 -5.39
C LEU A 452 -14.40 19.77 -4.61
N ALA A 453 -14.06 19.72 -3.31
CA ALA A 453 -14.03 20.91 -2.47
C ALA A 453 -13.01 21.95 -2.98
N THR A 454 -11.85 21.50 -3.47
CA THR A 454 -10.86 22.40 -4.07
C THR A 454 -11.37 23.01 -5.37
N GLY A 455 -12.02 22.20 -6.23
CA GLY A 455 -12.60 22.69 -7.48
C GLY A 455 -13.72 23.70 -7.28
N ILE A 456 -14.59 23.47 -6.29
CA ILE A 456 -15.65 24.41 -5.91
C ILE A 456 -15.05 25.71 -5.37
N ALA A 457 -14.10 25.64 -4.43
CA ALA A 457 -13.45 26.83 -3.89
C ALA A 457 -12.72 27.63 -4.98
N PHE A 458 -11.99 26.93 -5.87
CA PHE A 458 -11.29 27.56 -6.99
C PHE A 458 -12.27 28.27 -7.93
N ARG A 459 -13.37 27.61 -8.31
CA ARG A 459 -14.40 28.18 -9.18
C ARG A 459 -15.10 29.38 -8.54
N ARG A 460 -15.39 29.34 -7.24
CA ARG A 460 -15.93 30.51 -6.50
C ARG A 460 -14.98 31.70 -6.53
N ARG A 461 -13.66 31.44 -6.49
CA ARG A 461 -12.63 32.48 -6.45
C ARG A 461 -12.31 33.08 -7.83
N PHE A 462 -12.24 32.25 -8.86
CA PHE A 462 -11.67 32.60 -10.17
C PHE A 462 -12.64 32.40 -11.35
N GLY A 463 -13.85 31.90 -11.11
CA GLY A 463 -14.78 31.58 -12.19
C GLY A 463 -14.24 30.48 -13.11
N SER A 464 -14.46 30.64 -14.41
CA SER A 464 -13.98 29.74 -15.47
C SER A 464 -12.69 30.23 -16.16
N ASP A 465 -12.10 31.33 -15.68
CA ASP A 465 -10.93 31.94 -16.32
C ASP A 465 -9.69 31.07 -16.12
N PRO A 466 -8.78 31.01 -17.12
CA PRO A 466 -7.49 30.35 -16.96
C PRO A 466 -6.61 31.13 -15.98
N VAL A 467 -6.21 30.47 -14.89
CA VAL A 467 -5.35 31.05 -13.85
C VAL A 467 -4.00 30.37 -13.88
N PRO A 468 -2.89 31.11 -14.00
CA PRO A 468 -1.57 30.50 -13.95
C PRO A 468 -1.30 29.71 -12.68
N VAL A 469 -0.68 28.53 -12.81
CA VAL A 469 -0.51 27.58 -11.69
C VAL A 469 0.18 28.17 -10.46
N PRO A 470 1.29 28.94 -10.56
CA PRO A 470 1.90 29.55 -9.38
C PRO A 470 0.95 30.50 -8.63
N THR A 471 0.06 31.20 -9.36
CA THR A 471 -0.94 32.10 -8.79
C THR A 471 -2.06 31.31 -8.11
N ALA A 472 -2.57 30.26 -8.77
CA ALA A 472 -3.57 29.36 -8.21
C ALA A 472 -3.06 28.69 -6.92
N TYR A 473 -1.80 28.21 -6.92
CA TYR A 473 -1.23 27.56 -5.75
C TYR A 473 -0.95 28.54 -4.61
N ALA A 474 -0.52 29.78 -4.91
CA ALA A 474 -0.38 30.83 -3.91
C ALA A 474 -1.70 31.11 -3.17
N TRP A 475 -2.80 31.24 -3.91
CA TRP A 475 -4.13 31.36 -3.31
C TRP A 475 -4.49 30.14 -2.46
N PHE A 476 -4.18 28.92 -2.94
CA PHE A 476 -4.50 27.70 -2.21
C PHE A 476 -3.78 27.63 -0.85
N LEU A 477 -2.51 28.06 -0.78
CA LEU A 477 -1.74 28.13 0.46
C LEU A 477 -2.29 29.18 1.43
N ASP A 478 -2.74 30.32 0.93
CA ASP A 478 -3.21 31.46 1.73
C ASP A 478 -4.63 31.25 2.29
N ALA A 479 -5.58 30.94 1.40
CA ALA A 479 -7.01 30.86 1.74
C ALA A 479 -7.69 29.58 1.23
N GLY A 480 -7.35 29.12 0.02
CA GLY A 480 -8.10 28.07 -0.66
C GLY A 480 -8.15 26.73 0.08
N ARG A 481 -7.11 26.39 0.86
CA ARG A 481 -7.13 25.20 1.72
C ARG A 481 -8.20 25.30 2.80
N LYS A 482 -8.28 26.43 3.50
CA LYS A 482 -9.26 26.67 4.56
C LYS A 482 -10.68 26.69 4.01
N GLU A 483 -10.86 27.29 2.83
CA GLU A 483 -12.15 27.28 2.12
C GLU A 483 -12.59 25.86 1.74
N ALA A 484 -11.68 25.05 1.19
CA ALA A 484 -11.97 23.65 0.87
C ALA A 484 -12.28 22.81 2.11
N ASP A 485 -11.53 22.99 3.21
CA ASP A 485 -11.80 22.29 4.47
C ASP A 485 -13.17 22.68 5.07
N ALA A 486 -13.61 23.94 4.93
CA ALA A 486 -14.93 24.38 5.36
C ALA A 486 -16.07 23.72 4.53
N LEU A 487 -15.91 23.66 3.20
CA LEU A 487 -16.83 22.96 2.30
C LEU A 487 -16.94 21.46 2.63
N LEU A 488 -15.85 20.82 3.04
CA LEU A 488 -15.86 19.43 3.45
C LEU A 488 -16.58 19.21 4.79
N ALA A 489 -16.49 20.17 5.70
CA ALA A 489 -17.19 20.08 6.98
C ALA A 489 -18.71 20.25 6.81
N ASP A 490 -19.15 21.20 5.96
CA ASP A 490 -20.58 21.46 5.73
C ASP A 490 -21.23 20.46 4.75
N CYS A 491 -20.49 19.99 3.75
CA CYS A 491 -20.99 19.19 2.62
C CYS A 491 -22.28 19.76 1.97
N ALA A 492 -22.48 21.08 2.03
CA ALA A 492 -23.71 21.74 1.59
C ALA A 492 -23.68 22.11 0.09
N ALA A 493 -22.51 22.09 -0.54
CA ALA A 493 -22.39 22.33 -1.98
C ALA A 493 -23.06 21.19 -2.78
N GLU A 494 -23.75 21.56 -3.85
CA GLU A 494 -24.56 20.66 -4.67
C GLU A 494 -23.79 19.40 -5.11
N GLU A 495 -22.56 19.55 -5.61
CA GLU A 495 -21.76 18.42 -6.08
C GLU A 495 -21.33 17.48 -4.95
N LEU A 496 -21.01 18.02 -3.77
CA LEU A 496 -20.66 17.22 -2.58
C LEU A 496 -21.88 16.45 -2.07
N ALA A 497 -23.04 17.11 -2.00
CA ALA A 497 -24.30 16.50 -1.58
C ALA A 497 -24.75 15.40 -2.55
N ALA A 498 -24.66 15.64 -3.86
CA ALA A 498 -24.98 14.65 -4.89
C ALA A 498 -24.10 13.40 -4.78
N VAL A 499 -22.78 13.59 -4.62
CA VAL A 499 -21.82 12.49 -4.44
C VAL A 499 -22.10 11.70 -3.17
N LEU A 500 -22.42 12.37 -2.06
CA LEU A 500 -22.81 11.69 -0.81
C LEU A 500 -24.10 10.88 -0.98
N ALA A 501 -25.10 11.40 -1.71
CA ALA A 501 -26.33 10.68 -1.98
C ALA A 501 -26.10 9.43 -2.84
N LEU A 502 -25.21 9.49 -3.83
CA LEU A 502 -24.81 8.34 -4.64
C LEU A 502 -24.06 7.29 -3.82
N ARG A 503 -23.13 7.72 -2.95
CA ARG A 503 -22.45 6.82 -2.01
C ARG A 503 -23.45 6.12 -1.10
N GLN A 504 -24.39 6.87 -0.54
CA GLN A 504 -25.45 6.31 0.32
C GLN A 504 -26.26 5.25 -0.44
N ARG A 505 -26.72 5.56 -1.65
CA ARG A 505 -27.45 4.62 -2.51
C ARG A 505 -26.65 3.34 -2.78
N LEU A 506 -25.37 3.47 -3.13
CA LEU A 506 -24.50 2.32 -3.37
C LEU A 506 -24.42 1.43 -2.13
N PHE A 507 -24.08 2.00 -0.97
CA PHE A 507 -23.85 1.21 0.24
C PHE A 507 -25.14 0.68 0.86
N ASP A 508 -26.28 1.35 0.69
CA ASP A 508 -27.60 0.81 1.07
C ASP A 508 -27.96 -0.41 0.22
N GLY A 509 -27.70 -0.35 -1.09
CA GLY A 509 -27.88 -1.50 -1.98
C GLY A 509 -26.98 -2.68 -1.61
N LEU A 510 -25.70 -2.42 -1.29
CA LEU A 510 -24.77 -3.45 -0.82
C LEU A 510 -25.15 -4.01 0.54
N ARG A 511 -25.67 -3.20 1.45
CA ARG A 511 -26.19 -3.64 2.76
C ARG A 511 -27.39 -4.58 2.58
N ALA A 512 -28.35 -4.21 1.75
CA ALA A 512 -29.51 -5.05 1.45
C ALA A 512 -29.10 -6.40 0.81
N ALA A 513 -27.99 -6.44 0.07
CA ALA A 513 -27.40 -7.68 -0.41
C ALA A 513 -26.77 -8.49 0.74
N ALA A 514 -26.05 -7.86 1.66
CA ALA A 514 -25.41 -8.52 2.80
C ALA A 514 -26.41 -9.18 3.78
N ASP A 515 -27.63 -8.64 3.89
CA ASP A 515 -28.69 -9.18 4.76
C ASP A 515 -29.30 -10.50 4.23
N ARG A 516 -28.98 -10.90 2.99
CA ARG A 516 -29.45 -12.17 2.41
C ARG A 516 -28.68 -13.35 3.03
N PRO A 517 -29.36 -14.46 3.38
CA PRO A 517 -28.69 -15.62 3.93
C PRO A 517 -27.81 -16.29 2.86
N GLY A 518 -26.56 -16.62 3.21
CA GLY A 518 -25.64 -17.31 2.30
C GLY A 518 -24.17 -17.04 2.62
N ALA A 519 -23.29 -17.83 2.01
CA ALA A 519 -21.85 -17.58 2.04
C ALA A 519 -21.41 -16.57 0.97
N GLU A 520 -22.23 -16.38 -0.07
CA GLU A 520 -21.97 -15.53 -1.24
C GLU A 520 -23.25 -14.81 -1.66
N VAL A 521 -23.09 -13.57 -2.13
CA VAL A 521 -24.15 -12.74 -2.69
C VAL A 521 -23.65 -12.02 -3.94
N SER A 522 -24.50 -11.97 -4.96
CA SER A 522 -24.24 -11.23 -6.19
C SER A 522 -24.57 -9.75 -6.03
N CYS A 523 -23.63 -8.89 -6.43
CA CYS A 523 -23.78 -7.47 -6.62
C CYS A 523 -24.64 -7.23 -7.87
N ASP A 524 -25.70 -6.43 -7.72
CA ASP A 524 -26.58 -6.06 -8.83
C ASP A 524 -25.83 -5.16 -9.84
N PRO A 525 -25.61 -5.60 -11.10
CA PRO A 525 -25.00 -4.75 -12.12
C PRO A 525 -25.80 -3.46 -12.36
N GLY A 526 -27.14 -3.52 -12.28
CA GLY A 526 -28.01 -2.37 -12.50
C GLY A 526 -27.83 -1.27 -11.45
N LEU A 527 -27.49 -1.64 -10.20
CA LEU A 527 -27.12 -0.68 -9.16
C LEU A 527 -25.84 0.08 -9.55
N LEU A 528 -24.82 -0.62 -10.02
CA LEU A 528 -23.55 -0.01 -10.42
C LEU A 528 -23.74 0.93 -11.61
N ASP A 529 -24.51 0.49 -12.62
CA ASP A 529 -24.82 1.28 -13.80
C ASP A 529 -25.62 2.55 -13.44
N ALA A 530 -26.61 2.43 -12.56
CA ALA A 530 -27.40 3.57 -12.09
C ALA A 530 -26.57 4.57 -11.25
N VAL A 531 -25.63 4.08 -10.43
CA VAL A 531 -24.70 4.93 -9.68
C VAL A 531 -23.75 5.65 -10.64
N ALA A 532 -23.18 4.93 -11.62
CA ALA A 532 -22.29 5.50 -12.62
C ALA A 532 -22.96 6.58 -13.49
N ALA A 533 -24.21 6.34 -13.91
CA ALA A 533 -25.01 7.29 -14.70
C ALA A 533 -25.37 8.56 -13.90
N GLY A 534 -25.46 8.46 -12.57
CA GLY A 534 -25.78 9.59 -11.70
C GLY A 534 -24.58 10.45 -11.30
N LEU A 535 -23.34 10.01 -11.55
CA LEU A 535 -22.14 10.74 -11.16
C LEU A 535 -22.04 12.11 -11.88
N PRO A 536 -21.88 13.23 -11.15
CA PRO A 536 -21.80 14.55 -11.78
C PRO A 536 -20.49 14.74 -12.56
N ASP A 537 -20.49 15.65 -13.55
CA ASP A 537 -19.34 15.96 -14.41
C ASP A 537 -18.09 16.41 -13.63
N ALA A 538 -18.30 17.00 -12.45
CA ALA A 538 -17.25 17.39 -11.53
C ALA A 538 -16.42 16.19 -11.02
N VAL A 539 -16.96 14.97 -11.08
CA VAL A 539 -16.24 13.74 -10.75
C VAL A 539 -15.44 13.29 -11.98
N MET A 540 -14.11 13.28 -11.84
CA MET A 540 -13.23 12.84 -12.92
C MET A 540 -13.31 11.34 -13.14
N ASP A 541 -13.44 10.93 -14.41
CA ASP A 541 -13.45 9.51 -14.78
C ASP A 541 -12.10 8.85 -14.57
N LEU A 542 -12.11 7.52 -14.42
CA LEU A 542 -10.93 6.66 -14.42
C LEU A 542 -10.92 5.81 -15.71
N PRO A 543 -10.56 6.35 -16.87
CA PRO A 543 -10.68 5.64 -18.15
C PRO A 543 -9.60 4.58 -18.34
N CYS A 544 -8.41 4.77 -17.77
CA CYS A 544 -7.39 3.73 -17.69
C CYS A 544 -7.15 3.30 -16.24
N ALA A 545 -7.41 2.03 -15.94
CA ALA A 545 -7.34 1.46 -14.60
C ALA A 545 -6.37 0.29 -14.54
N ALA A 546 -5.66 0.16 -13.42
CA ALA A 546 -4.83 -0.99 -13.08
C ALA A 546 -5.50 -1.83 -11.99
N TRP A 547 -5.65 -3.13 -12.24
CA TRP A 547 -6.39 -4.08 -11.42
C TRP A 547 -5.48 -5.15 -10.85
N PRO A 548 -5.00 -5.00 -9.61
CA PRO A 548 -4.46 -6.10 -8.83
C PRO A 548 -5.53 -7.18 -8.63
N VAL A 549 -5.33 -8.35 -9.22
CA VAL A 549 -6.25 -9.50 -9.19
C VAL A 549 -5.55 -10.80 -8.83
N GLN A 550 -6.28 -11.75 -8.24
CA GLN A 550 -5.80 -13.11 -8.01
C GLN A 550 -6.80 -14.11 -8.60
N LEU A 551 -6.30 -15.19 -9.17
CA LEU A 551 -7.14 -16.27 -9.68
C LEU A 551 -7.46 -17.24 -8.54
N ALA A 552 -8.71 -17.67 -8.41
CA ALA A 552 -9.17 -18.62 -7.41
C ALA A 552 -10.27 -19.51 -8.01
N GLY A 553 -9.88 -20.64 -8.62
CA GLY A 553 -10.82 -21.46 -9.39
C GLY A 553 -11.34 -20.70 -10.62
N ASP A 554 -12.66 -20.60 -10.74
CA ASP A 554 -13.37 -19.81 -11.76
C ASP A 554 -13.53 -18.33 -11.40
N HIS A 555 -13.09 -17.92 -10.21
CA HIS A 555 -13.18 -16.54 -9.75
C HIS A 555 -11.91 -15.72 -10.02
N VAL A 556 -12.13 -14.42 -10.25
CA VAL A 556 -11.09 -13.38 -10.29
C VAL A 556 -11.29 -12.45 -9.09
N VAL A 557 -10.40 -12.55 -8.11
CA VAL A 557 -10.49 -11.77 -6.87
C VAL A 557 -9.83 -10.41 -7.04
N VAL A 558 -10.62 -9.34 -6.93
CA VAL A 558 -10.13 -7.97 -7.11
C VAL A 558 -9.58 -7.44 -5.78
N ASN A 559 -8.26 -7.25 -5.70
CA ASN A 559 -7.58 -6.74 -4.50
C ASN A 559 -7.63 -5.22 -4.39
N GLY A 560 -7.87 -4.53 -5.50
CA GLY A 560 -8.01 -3.09 -5.55
C GLY A 560 -8.01 -2.59 -6.98
N VAL A 561 -7.93 -1.26 -7.09
CA VAL A 561 -7.86 -0.57 -8.37
C VAL A 561 -6.97 0.66 -8.21
N GLY A 562 -6.18 0.96 -9.23
CA GLY A 562 -5.36 2.15 -9.33
C GLY A 562 -5.49 2.81 -10.69
N THR A 563 -4.89 3.98 -10.85
CA THR A 563 -4.67 4.56 -12.18
C THR A 563 -3.74 3.66 -13.00
N GLY A 564 -4.08 3.42 -14.28
CA GLY A 564 -3.28 2.65 -15.23
C GLY A 564 -2.13 3.45 -15.84
N TYR A 565 -2.00 3.39 -17.16
CA TYR A 565 -0.94 4.02 -17.97
C TYR A 565 0.47 3.45 -17.73
N GLY A 566 0.56 2.17 -17.40
CA GLY A 566 1.83 1.49 -17.14
C GLY A 566 2.43 1.83 -15.77
N ARG A 567 1.69 2.49 -14.87
CA ARG A 567 2.19 2.90 -13.54
C ARG A 567 2.82 1.74 -12.75
N PHE A 568 2.21 0.56 -12.76
CA PHE A 568 2.75 -0.61 -12.07
C PHE A 568 3.98 -1.18 -12.78
N ALA A 569 3.99 -1.14 -14.11
CA ALA A 569 5.14 -1.55 -14.92
C ALA A 569 6.32 -0.58 -14.78
N ALA A 570 6.09 0.71 -14.56
CA ALA A 570 7.13 1.74 -14.45
C ALA A 570 8.19 1.40 -13.40
N ARG A 571 7.80 0.86 -12.25
CA ARG A 571 8.73 0.45 -11.18
C ARG A 571 9.72 -0.65 -11.62
N VAL A 572 9.28 -1.51 -12.53
CA VAL A 572 10.05 -2.66 -13.04
C VAL A 572 10.61 -2.40 -14.44
N ALA A 573 10.22 -1.28 -15.07
CA ALA A 573 10.60 -0.93 -16.42
C ALA A 573 12.08 -0.55 -16.57
N ALA A 574 12.77 -0.26 -15.45
CA ALA A 574 14.17 0.12 -15.42
C ALA A 574 15.12 -0.91 -16.05
N ASP A 575 14.74 -2.19 -16.07
CA ASP A 575 15.56 -3.29 -16.59
C ASP A 575 15.02 -3.88 -17.90
N LEU A 576 14.01 -3.22 -18.47
CA LEU A 576 13.49 -3.56 -19.79
C LEU A 576 14.37 -2.95 -20.87
N ASP A 577 14.49 -3.66 -21.99
CA ASP A 577 15.13 -3.11 -23.19
C ASP A 577 14.26 -1.98 -23.80
N ALA A 578 14.87 -1.23 -24.73
CA ALA A 578 14.23 -0.09 -25.37
C ALA A 578 12.93 -0.46 -26.11
N SER A 579 12.83 -1.67 -26.66
CA SER A 579 11.64 -2.11 -27.40
C SER A 579 10.44 -2.33 -26.47
N ARG A 580 10.67 -2.94 -25.31
CA ARG A 580 9.67 -3.15 -24.26
C ARG A 580 9.24 -1.83 -23.62
N ILE A 581 10.17 -0.91 -23.39
CA ILE A 581 9.84 0.44 -22.92
C ILE A 581 8.98 1.18 -23.95
N ALA A 582 9.29 1.04 -25.25
CA ALA A 582 8.50 1.64 -26.32
C ALA A 582 7.07 1.09 -26.38
N GLU A 583 6.87 -0.21 -26.14
CA GLU A 583 5.54 -0.82 -26.07
C GLU A 583 4.69 -0.26 -24.90
N LEU A 584 5.29 -0.11 -23.72
CA LEU A 584 4.64 0.51 -22.56
C LEU A 584 4.27 1.98 -22.82
N ARG A 585 5.19 2.75 -23.44
CA ARG A 585 4.94 4.14 -23.86
C ARG A 585 3.81 4.23 -24.88
N ALA A 586 3.80 3.34 -25.86
CA ALA A 586 2.74 3.28 -26.86
C ALA A 586 1.38 2.93 -26.24
N TRP A 587 1.34 2.17 -25.15
CA TRP A 587 0.10 1.91 -24.41
C TRP A 587 -0.36 3.14 -23.65
N ALA A 588 0.52 3.76 -22.87
CA ALA A 588 0.20 4.96 -22.11
C ALA A 588 -0.28 6.12 -23.01
N ALA A 589 0.27 6.24 -24.22
CA ALA A 589 -0.10 7.29 -25.18
C ALA A 589 -1.45 7.05 -25.90
N ARG A 590 -1.90 5.79 -26.02
CA ARG A 590 -3.14 5.43 -26.75
C ARG A 590 -4.33 5.11 -25.84
N ALA A 591 -4.08 4.87 -24.55
CA ALA A 591 -5.13 4.61 -23.57
C ALA A 591 -6.04 5.84 -23.44
N ASP A 592 -7.32 5.59 -23.18
CA ASP A 592 -8.35 6.61 -23.03
C ASP A 592 -8.04 7.51 -21.84
N THR A 593 -8.30 8.82 -21.99
CA THR A 593 -8.09 9.85 -20.97
C THR A 593 -9.41 10.44 -20.44
N PRO A 594 -9.44 11.07 -19.24
CA PRO A 594 -10.70 11.54 -18.62
C PRO A 594 -11.47 12.59 -19.42
N GLN A 595 -10.86 13.10 -20.48
CA GLN A 595 -11.46 13.90 -21.52
C GLN A 595 -10.82 13.50 -22.85
N GLU A 596 -11.60 13.50 -23.92
CA GLU A 596 -11.11 13.22 -25.27
C GLU A 596 -9.93 14.14 -25.63
N GLY A 597 -8.86 13.57 -26.19
CA GLY A 597 -7.66 14.30 -26.56
C GLY A 597 -6.78 14.75 -25.39
N GLY A 598 -7.07 14.38 -24.15
CA GLY A 598 -6.20 14.64 -23.00
C GLY A 598 -4.80 14.07 -23.12
N ILE A 599 -3.89 14.54 -22.25
CA ILE A 599 -2.51 14.04 -22.16
C ILE A 599 -2.25 13.56 -20.73
N PRO A 600 -2.00 12.26 -20.49
CA PRO A 600 -1.47 11.83 -19.20
C PRO A 600 -0.05 12.36 -19.06
N VAL A 601 0.26 12.97 -17.92
CA VAL A 601 1.61 13.52 -17.63
C VAL A 601 2.11 13.00 -16.30
N ASP A 602 3.40 12.70 -16.21
CA ASP A 602 4.00 12.34 -14.93
C ASP A 602 4.25 13.58 -14.07
N VAL A 603 4.54 13.39 -12.78
CA VAL A 603 5.07 14.45 -11.90
C VAL A 603 6.50 14.08 -11.54
N SER A 604 7.47 14.67 -12.23
CA SER A 604 8.89 14.32 -12.13
C SER A 604 9.49 14.81 -10.81
N ALA A 605 9.34 14.00 -9.76
CA ALA A 605 9.92 14.25 -8.45
C ALA A 605 10.26 12.94 -7.73
N LEU A 606 11.55 12.63 -7.55
CA LEU A 606 11.95 11.41 -6.83
C LEU A 606 11.71 11.52 -5.32
N LEU A 607 11.65 12.74 -4.79
CA LEU A 607 11.39 13.05 -3.36
C LEU A 607 12.34 12.30 -2.39
N GLY A 608 13.57 12.01 -2.83
CA GLY A 608 14.57 11.30 -2.05
C GLY A 608 14.21 9.84 -1.72
N ALA A 609 13.22 9.24 -2.39
CA ALA A 609 12.76 7.89 -2.09
C ALA A 609 13.02 6.93 -3.26
N THR A 610 13.72 5.82 -2.99
CA THR A 610 14.04 4.77 -3.99
C THR A 610 12.79 4.21 -4.68
N VAL A 611 11.65 4.23 -3.99
CA VAL A 611 10.37 3.72 -4.50
C VAL A 611 9.77 4.58 -5.62
N ASN A 612 10.33 5.77 -5.87
CA ASN A 612 9.89 6.69 -6.92
C ASN A 612 10.75 6.63 -8.16
N GLU A 613 11.82 5.84 -8.18
CA GLU A 613 12.63 5.66 -9.39
C GLU A 613 11.85 4.89 -10.46
N HIS A 614 11.75 5.47 -11.65
CA HIS A 614 11.13 4.84 -12.82
C HIS A 614 11.54 5.54 -14.13
N PRO A 615 11.61 4.84 -15.28
CA PRO A 615 11.70 5.50 -16.59
C PRO A 615 10.43 6.27 -16.89
N LEU A 616 10.56 7.39 -17.61
CA LEU A 616 9.41 8.09 -18.15
C LEU A 616 8.69 7.20 -19.18
N LEU A 617 7.45 6.80 -18.86
CA LEU A 617 6.55 6.07 -19.75
C LEU A 617 5.46 6.96 -20.37
N LEU A 618 5.18 8.11 -19.76
CA LEU A 618 4.15 9.03 -20.22
C LEU A 618 4.70 10.00 -21.28
N PRO A 619 3.85 10.58 -22.14
CA PRO A 619 4.27 11.50 -23.20
C PRO A 619 5.07 12.72 -22.72
N ALA A 620 4.83 13.18 -21.49
CA ALA A 620 5.49 14.32 -20.89
C ALA A 620 5.48 14.22 -19.35
N ALA A 621 6.26 15.09 -18.69
CA ALA A 621 6.31 15.18 -17.25
C ALA A 621 6.28 16.65 -16.78
N LEU A 622 5.51 16.90 -15.72
CA LEU A 622 5.52 18.16 -15.00
C LEU A 622 6.81 18.25 -14.18
N SER A 623 7.59 19.30 -14.44
CA SER A 623 8.80 19.60 -13.70
C SER A 623 8.46 20.13 -12.30
N TYR A 624 9.14 19.61 -11.27
CA TYR A 624 8.84 19.94 -9.88
C TYR A 624 9.87 20.94 -9.30
N PRO A 625 9.45 22.00 -8.57
CA PRO A 625 10.36 22.97 -7.97
C PRO A 625 11.38 22.33 -7.01
N GLY A 626 12.65 22.69 -7.18
CA GLY A 626 13.77 22.07 -6.47
C GLY A 626 14.08 20.66 -6.96
N ARG A 627 13.60 20.27 -8.15
CA ARG A 627 13.80 18.96 -8.81
C ARG A 627 13.93 19.07 -10.33
N ALA A 628 14.15 20.27 -10.87
CA ALA A 628 14.10 20.52 -12.31
C ALA A 628 15.07 19.64 -13.12
N LEU A 629 16.24 19.36 -12.54
CA LEU A 629 17.32 18.54 -13.14
C LEU A 629 17.09 17.02 -13.03
N GLU A 630 15.99 16.57 -12.43
CA GLU A 630 15.53 15.17 -12.45
C GLU A 630 14.64 14.87 -13.67
N CYS A 631 14.08 15.92 -14.29
CA CYS A 631 13.19 15.79 -15.43
C CYS A 631 13.98 15.78 -16.74
N ASP A 632 13.60 14.89 -17.66
CA ASP A 632 14.15 14.92 -19.01
C ASP A 632 13.73 16.22 -19.73
N PRO A 633 14.66 17.08 -20.19
CA PRO A 633 14.34 18.36 -20.82
C PRO A 633 13.38 18.22 -22.00
N GLU A 634 13.52 17.17 -22.81
CA GLU A 634 12.66 16.96 -23.99
C GLU A 634 11.21 16.67 -23.60
N ALA A 635 10.98 16.03 -22.46
CA ALA A 635 9.64 15.71 -21.95
C ALA A 635 9.10 16.73 -20.93
N ARG A 636 9.92 17.73 -20.57
CA ARG A 636 9.64 18.68 -19.50
C ARG A 636 8.47 19.61 -19.84
N ILE A 637 7.62 19.85 -18.84
CA ILE A 637 6.65 20.94 -18.82
C ILE A 637 6.85 21.72 -17.53
N ASP A 638 7.18 23.00 -17.66
CA ASP A 638 7.33 23.91 -16.53
C ASP A 638 5.97 24.33 -15.96
N LEU A 639 5.83 24.32 -14.64
CA LEU A 639 4.62 24.78 -13.96
C LEU A 639 4.30 26.25 -14.26
N SER A 640 5.31 27.07 -14.53
CA SER A 640 5.14 28.48 -14.93
C SER A 640 4.48 28.67 -16.29
N ALA A 641 4.53 27.65 -17.17
CA ALA A 641 3.85 27.62 -18.46
C ALA A 641 2.48 26.92 -18.39
N CYS A 642 2.02 26.57 -17.19
CA CYS A 642 0.76 25.90 -16.99
C CYS A 642 -0.31 26.86 -16.43
N VAL A 643 -1.55 26.66 -16.85
CA VAL A 643 -2.74 27.32 -16.29
C VAL A 643 -3.70 26.28 -15.72
N ALA A 644 -4.30 26.60 -14.58
CA ALA A 644 -5.40 25.88 -13.97
C ALA A 644 -6.71 26.55 -14.37
N GLN A 645 -7.72 25.76 -14.74
CA GLN A 645 -9.03 26.28 -15.14
C GLN A 645 -10.14 25.40 -14.57
N ALA A 646 -11.27 26.00 -14.18
CA ALA A 646 -12.47 25.26 -13.82
C ALA A 646 -13.32 24.98 -15.07
N VAL A 647 -13.51 23.70 -15.41
CA VAL A 647 -14.32 23.25 -16.55
C VAL A 647 -15.21 22.10 -16.09
N GLY A 648 -16.52 22.14 -16.37
CA GLY A 648 -17.45 21.07 -15.96
C GLY A 648 -17.47 20.82 -14.44
N GLY A 649 -17.22 21.85 -13.63
CA GLY A 649 -17.18 21.74 -12.17
C GLY A 649 -15.88 21.20 -11.57
N ARG A 650 -14.89 20.80 -12.39
CA ARG A 650 -13.58 20.26 -11.95
C ARG A 650 -12.42 21.16 -12.38
N MET A 651 -11.27 21.00 -11.72
CA MET A 651 -10.04 21.69 -12.10
C MET A 651 -9.29 20.89 -13.17
N LEU A 652 -8.93 21.55 -14.26
CA LEU A 652 -8.10 21.03 -15.34
C LEU A 652 -6.81 21.85 -15.46
N LEU A 653 -5.77 21.20 -15.96
CA LEU A 653 -4.45 21.78 -16.17
C LEU A 653 -4.19 21.89 -17.67
N PHE A 654 -3.67 23.01 -18.15
CA PHE A 654 -3.32 23.22 -19.56
C PHE A 654 -1.93 23.80 -19.69
N SER A 655 -1.27 23.59 -20.83
CA SER A 655 0.01 24.22 -21.18
C SER A 655 0.08 24.55 -22.66
N ASP A 656 0.94 25.51 -23.01
CA ASP A 656 1.16 25.93 -24.40
C ASP A 656 1.80 24.83 -25.27
N ARG A 657 2.43 23.83 -24.64
CA ARG A 657 3.01 22.67 -25.35
C ARG A 657 1.94 21.79 -25.97
N PHE A 658 0.75 21.73 -25.37
CA PHE A 658 -0.38 20.95 -25.86
C PHE A 658 -1.64 21.85 -25.92
N PRO A 659 -1.69 22.80 -26.88
CA PRO A 659 -2.76 23.80 -26.94
C PRO A 659 -4.16 23.17 -26.97
N GLY A 660 -5.03 23.61 -26.08
CA GLY A 660 -6.42 23.14 -25.99
C GLY A 660 -6.60 21.73 -25.43
N ARG A 661 -5.51 21.04 -25.06
CA ARG A 661 -5.56 19.67 -24.54
C ARG A 661 -5.27 19.65 -23.04
N PRO A 662 -6.17 19.13 -22.19
CA PRO A 662 -5.92 19.07 -20.76
C PRO A 662 -4.82 18.06 -20.43
N LEU A 663 -3.98 18.43 -19.47
CA LEU A 663 -2.96 17.59 -18.87
C LEU A 663 -3.55 16.90 -17.63
N PHE A 664 -3.35 15.59 -17.53
CA PHE A 664 -3.81 14.77 -16.42
C PHE A 664 -2.61 14.21 -15.67
N PRO A 665 -2.24 14.78 -14.52
CA PRO A 665 -1.18 14.24 -13.68
C PRO A 665 -1.48 12.78 -13.27
N VAL A 666 -0.64 11.86 -13.72
CA VAL A 666 -0.65 10.44 -13.36
C VAL A 666 0.73 10.12 -12.79
N PRO A 667 0.98 10.41 -11.51
CA PRO A 667 2.31 10.21 -10.97
C PRO A 667 2.68 8.73 -10.93
N HIS A 668 3.76 8.36 -11.60
CA HIS A 668 4.26 6.98 -11.63
C HIS A 668 5.03 6.58 -10.35
N ASN A 669 5.24 7.54 -9.46
CA ASN A 669 5.74 7.35 -8.10
C ASN A 669 4.92 6.35 -7.28
N SER A 670 5.63 5.63 -6.40
CA SER A 670 5.02 4.77 -5.38
C SER A 670 4.85 5.44 -4.01
N THR A 671 5.34 6.69 -3.84
CA THR A 671 5.04 7.48 -2.64
C THR A 671 3.53 7.71 -2.54
N LEU A 672 2.97 7.41 -1.36
CA LEU A 672 1.57 7.68 -1.10
C LEU A 672 1.33 9.19 -1.13
N ALA A 673 0.34 9.65 -1.89
CA ALA A 673 0.00 11.07 -1.97
C ALA A 673 -0.15 11.70 -0.57
N THR A 674 -0.70 10.97 0.40
CA THR A 674 -0.89 11.45 1.78
C THR A 674 0.39 11.84 2.53
N VAL A 675 1.55 11.29 2.15
CA VAL A 675 2.86 11.63 2.74
C VAL A 675 3.73 12.48 1.80
N ALA A 676 3.26 12.74 0.58
CA ALA A 676 3.96 13.59 -0.37
C ALA A 676 3.84 15.08 0.02
N PRO A 677 4.71 15.97 -0.49
CA PRO A 677 4.64 17.42 -0.25
C PRO A 677 3.31 18.06 -0.68
N GLY A 678 3.03 19.27 -0.20
CA GLY A 678 1.76 19.96 -0.43
C GLY A 678 1.45 20.21 -1.89
N LEU A 679 2.45 20.68 -2.65
CA LEU A 679 2.31 20.97 -4.07
C LEU A 679 2.07 19.68 -4.86
N TYR A 680 2.80 18.61 -4.53
CA TYR A 680 2.60 17.29 -5.15
C TYR A 680 1.16 16.79 -4.96
N ARG A 681 0.63 16.89 -3.73
CA ARG A 681 -0.78 16.53 -3.44
C ARG A 681 -1.77 17.39 -4.20
N TRP A 682 -1.49 18.68 -4.34
CA TRP A 682 -2.36 19.60 -5.06
C TRP A 682 -2.34 19.34 -6.58
N LEU A 683 -1.16 19.10 -7.17
CA LEU A 683 -1.01 18.70 -8.58
C LEU A 683 -1.74 17.38 -8.88
N SER A 684 -1.70 16.43 -7.95
CA SER A 684 -2.43 15.16 -8.10
C SER A 684 -3.95 15.33 -8.19
N ARG A 685 -4.51 16.49 -7.78
CA ARG A 685 -5.97 16.75 -7.86
C ARG A 685 -6.47 17.01 -9.28
N PHE A 686 -5.57 17.41 -10.19
CA PHE A 686 -5.90 17.62 -11.61
C PHE A 686 -5.98 16.31 -12.41
N GLY A 687 -5.54 15.20 -11.82
CA GLY A 687 -5.54 13.88 -12.44
C GLY A 687 -6.68 12.99 -11.99
N PRO A 688 -6.83 11.81 -12.63
CA PRO A 688 -7.74 10.78 -12.16
C PRO A 688 -7.37 10.31 -10.75
N ALA A 689 -8.33 9.74 -10.02
CA ALA A 689 -8.08 9.20 -8.69
C ALA A 689 -6.93 8.17 -8.71
N SER A 690 -6.02 8.25 -7.73
CA SER A 690 -4.83 7.40 -7.66
C SER A 690 -5.18 5.91 -7.53
N GLY A 691 -6.33 5.62 -6.94
CA GLY A 691 -6.85 4.28 -6.72
C GLY A 691 -7.77 4.16 -5.50
N ALA A 692 -8.36 2.98 -5.33
CA ALA A 692 -9.17 2.61 -4.18
C ALA A 692 -8.89 1.16 -3.79
N THR A 693 -8.86 0.88 -2.49
CA THR A 693 -9.03 -0.49 -1.99
C THR A 693 -10.52 -0.78 -1.97
N LEU A 694 -10.97 -1.87 -2.59
CA LEU A 694 -12.39 -2.26 -2.61
C LEU A 694 -12.82 -2.88 -1.26
N THR A 695 -12.60 -2.16 -0.16
CA THR A 695 -13.03 -2.55 1.19
C THR A 695 -14.50 -2.23 1.40
N LEU A 696 -15.37 -2.72 0.51
CA LEU A 696 -16.80 -2.35 0.47
C LEU A 696 -17.51 -2.71 1.78
N TRP A 697 -17.17 -3.85 2.39
CA TRP A 697 -17.68 -4.23 3.70
C TRP A 697 -17.20 -3.34 4.86
N ASP A 698 -16.08 -2.63 4.73
CA ASP A 698 -15.68 -1.65 5.75
C ASP A 698 -16.63 -0.44 5.71
N HIS A 699 -17.09 -0.03 4.52
CA HIS A 699 -18.07 1.05 4.37
C HIS A 699 -19.48 0.63 4.79
N VAL A 700 -19.92 -0.57 4.42
CA VAL A 700 -21.22 -1.10 4.88
C VAL A 700 -21.23 -1.23 6.42
N ASP A 701 -20.14 -1.73 7.02
CA ASP A 701 -20.02 -1.85 8.47
C ASP A 701 -20.04 -0.49 9.18
N ALA A 702 -19.44 0.54 8.60
CA ALA A 702 -19.47 1.90 9.15
C ALA A 702 -20.89 2.49 9.20
N LEU A 703 -21.81 2.04 8.34
CA LEU A 703 -23.22 2.43 8.34
C LEU A 703 -24.08 1.59 9.31
N ALA A 704 -23.56 0.50 9.86
CA ALA A 704 -24.24 -0.30 10.85
C ALA A 704 -24.02 0.30 12.25
N ALA A 705 -25.11 0.52 12.99
CA ALA A 705 -24.98 0.87 14.41
C ALA A 705 -24.32 -0.31 15.15
N PRO A 706 -23.40 -0.06 16.11
CA PRO A 706 -22.82 -1.15 16.88
C PRO A 706 -23.91 -1.84 17.72
N GLU A 707 -24.33 -3.02 17.30
CA GLU A 707 -25.41 -3.79 17.95
C GLU A 707 -25.04 -4.27 19.37
N SER A 708 -23.74 -4.39 19.67
CA SER A 708 -23.17 -4.61 21.00
C SER A 708 -21.64 -4.64 20.90
N SER A 709 -20.92 -4.37 21.99
CA SER A 709 -19.46 -4.46 22.05
C SER A 709 -18.91 -5.89 21.98
N ALA A 710 -19.78 -6.92 21.96
CA ALA A 710 -19.40 -8.33 21.92
C ALA A 710 -19.90 -9.10 20.68
N THR A 711 -20.72 -8.49 19.82
CA THR A 711 -21.31 -9.19 18.67
C THR A 711 -20.34 -9.21 17.49
N VAL A 712 -20.05 -10.42 16.98
CA VAL A 712 -19.30 -10.61 15.74
C VAL A 712 -20.24 -10.45 14.56
N ARG A 713 -19.91 -9.55 13.63
CA ARG A 713 -20.70 -9.33 12.41
C ARG A 713 -20.05 -10.06 11.24
N HIS A 714 -20.85 -10.69 10.40
CA HIS A 714 -20.40 -11.46 9.23
C HIS A 714 -20.97 -10.86 7.95
N TYR A 715 -20.12 -10.72 6.94
CA TYR A 715 -20.47 -10.26 5.61
C TYR A 715 -20.10 -11.34 4.59
N PRO A 716 -21.03 -11.72 3.69
CA PRO A 716 -20.80 -12.76 2.69
C PRO A 716 -19.77 -12.33 1.63
N ARG A 717 -19.37 -13.26 0.76
CA ARG A 717 -18.59 -12.93 -0.43
C ARG A 717 -19.46 -12.08 -1.36
N LEU A 718 -18.95 -10.96 -1.85
CA LEU A 718 -19.63 -10.12 -2.84
C LEU A 718 -19.07 -10.41 -4.22
N THR A 719 -19.91 -10.88 -5.15
CA THR A 719 -19.50 -11.22 -6.52
C THR A 719 -20.22 -10.40 -7.58
N LEU A 720 -19.56 -10.12 -8.69
CA LEU A 720 -20.15 -9.56 -9.91
C LEU A 720 -19.70 -10.44 -11.06
N GLY A 721 -20.61 -11.30 -11.55
CA GLY A 721 -20.23 -12.40 -12.44
C GLY A 721 -19.12 -13.25 -11.81
N HIS A 722 -17.99 -13.37 -12.50
CA HIS A 722 -16.80 -14.08 -12.03
C HIS A 722 -15.90 -13.26 -11.09
N LEU A 723 -16.15 -11.95 -10.94
CA LEU A 723 -15.35 -11.10 -10.07
C LEU A 723 -15.74 -11.28 -8.60
N VAL A 724 -14.77 -11.40 -7.71
CA VAL A 724 -14.97 -11.23 -6.27
C VAL A 724 -14.56 -9.81 -5.90
N LEU A 725 -15.56 -8.95 -5.62
CA LEU A 725 -15.37 -7.54 -5.26
C LEU A 725 -15.04 -7.36 -3.78
N SER A 726 -15.54 -8.27 -2.93
CA SER A 726 -15.18 -8.33 -1.51
C SER A 726 -15.27 -9.77 -1.02
N ARG A 727 -14.22 -10.19 -0.33
CA ARG A 727 -14.12 -11.51 0.30
C ARG A 727 -15.05 -11.60 1.52
N ARG A 728 -15.43 -12.82 1.92
CA ARG A 728 -16.12 -13.04 3.21
C ARG A 728 -15.35 -12.39 4.34
N THR A 729 -16.05 -11.64 5.17
CA THR A 729 -15.44 -10.77 6.16
C THR A 729 -16.17 -10.86 7.49
N TRP A 730 -15.41 -10.90 8.58
CA TRP A 730 -15.91 -10.85 9.94
C TRP A 730 -15.35 -9.63 10.64
N LYS A 731 -16.24 -8.87 11.27
CA LYS A 731 -15.92 -7.73 12.12
C LYS A 731 -16.04 -8.18 13.56
N VAL A 732 -14.89 -8.21 14.24
CA VAL A 732 -14.74 -8.83 15.56
C VAL A 732 -14.32 -7.76 16.55
N PRO A 733 -15.22 -7.32 17.45
CA PRO A 733 -14.83 -6.49 18.57
C PRO A 733 -13.78 -7.18 19.43
N GLY A 734 -12.81 -6.43 19.98
CA GLY A 734 -11.77 -7.01 20.85
C GLY A 734 -12.33 -7.81 22.04
N ALA A 735 -13.45 -7.38 22.61
CA ALA A 735 -14.13 -8.06 23.72
C ALA A 735 -14.78 -9.40 23.33
N ALA A 736 -14.99 -9.65 22.04
CA ALA A 736 -15.52 -10.92 21.54
C ALA A 736 -14.45 -12.01 21.41
N LEU A 737 -13.16 -11.65 21.45
CA LEU A 737 -12.05 -12.59 21.35
C LEU A 737 -11.96 -13.46 22.62
N PRO A 738 -11.43 -14.70 22.51
CA PRO A 738 -11.07 -15.48 23.68
C PRO A 738 -10.13 -14.68 24.62
N GLY A 739 -10.53 -14.47 25.88
CA GLY A 739 -9.74 -13.71 26.87
C GLY A 739 -8.51 -14.45 27.42
N GLY A 740 -7.90 -13.95 28.50
CA GLY A 740 -6.92 -14.70 29.32
C GLY A 740 -5.47 -14.81 28.82
N THR A 741 -4.55 -15.18 29.71
CA THR A 741 -3.15 -15.48 29.39
C THR A 741 -2.97 -16.96 29.08
N TRP A 742 -3.55 -17.43 27.97
CA TRP A 742 -3.52 -18.84 27.57
C TRP A 742 -2.61 -19.12 26.37
N ALA A 743 -1.79 -18.15 25.96
CA ALA A 743 -0.90 -18.28 24.81
C ALA A 743 -0.04 -19.56 24.93
N GLY A 744 -0.18 -20.46 23.95
CA GLY A 744 0.56 -21.73 23.90
C GLY A 744 -0.04 -22.88 24.70
N THR A 745 -1.16 -22.71 25.40
CA THR A 745 -1.77 -23.78 26.21
C THR A 745 -2.88 -24.52 25.45
N ALA A 746 -3.14 -25.76 25.88
CA ALA A 746 -4.25 -26.57 25.39
C ALA A 746 -5.59 -25.83 25.57
N GLN A 747 -5.83 -25.24 26.75
CA GLN A 747 -7.06 -24.48 27.03
C GLN A 747 -7.22 -23.28 26.08
N GLY A 748 -6.12 -22.61 25.72
CA GLY A 748 -6.14 -21.55 24.72
C GLY A 748 -6.59 -22.05 23.35
N ALA A 749 -6.01 -23.16 22.87
CA ALA A 749 -6.38 -23.75 21.58
C ALA A 749 -7.84 -24.22 21.55
N LEU A 750 -8.32 -24.84 22.64
CA LEU A 750 -9.73 -25.20 22.80
C LEU A 750 -10.66 -23.98 22.77
N ALA A 751 -10.29 -22.89 23.46
CA ALA A 751 -11.07 -21.66 23.50
C ALA A 751 -11.19 -21.03 22.10
N TRP A 752 -10.10 -20.98 21.34
CA TRP A 752 -10.10 -20.50 19.95
C TRP A 752 -10.92 -21.39 19.01
N HIS A 753 -10.81 -22.72 19.13
CA HIS A 753 -11.62 -23.66 18.35
C HIS A 753 -13.13 -23.44 18.61
N ARG A 754 -13.55 -23.41 19.88
CA ARG A 754 -14.95 -23.16 20.25
C ARG A 754 -15.42 -21.78 19.80
N TRP A 755 -14.57 -20.77 19.87
CA TRP A 755 -14.89 -19.44 19.39
C TRP A 755 -15.14 -19.43 17.88
N CYS A 756 -14.26 -20.02 17.08
CA CYS A 756 -14.44 -20.13 15.63
C CYS A 756 -15.73 -20.89 15.27
N ALA A 757 -15.98 -22.01 15.94
CA ALA A 757 -17.19 -22.82 15.72
C ALA A 757 -18.48 -22.03 16.01
N ARG A 758 -18.46 -21.16 17.04
CA ARG A 758 -19.62 -20.33 17.41
C ARG A 758 -19.80 -19.11 16.50
N THR A 759 -18.72 -18.47 16.09
CA THR A 759 -18.76 -17.20 15.33
C THR A 759 -18.72 -17.39 13.81
N GLY A 760 -18.36 -18.60 13.34
CA GLY A 760 -18.14 -18.89 11.94
C GLY A 760 -16.86 -18.27 11.36
N VAL A 761 -16.01 -17.64 12.18
CA VAL A 761 -14.72 -17.11 11.74
C VAL A 761 -13.81 -18.28 11.36
N PRO A 762 -13.21 -18.29 10.16
CA PRO A 762 -12.39 -19.41 9.72
C PRO A 762 -11.06 -19.45 10.48
N ARG A 763 -10.54 -20.66 10.70
CA ARG A 763 -9.24 -20.90 11.34
C ARG A 763 -8.12 -20.09 10.68
N ARG A 764 -8.12 -20.06 9.35
CA ARG A 764 -7.16 -19.33 8.52
C ARG A 764 -7.82 -18.04 8.02
N SER A 765 -7.13 -16.92 8.15
CA SER A 765 -7.68 -15.61 7.79
C SER A 765 -6.58 -14.60 7.49
N PHE A 766 -6.93 -13.56 6.74
CA PHE A 766 -6.20 -12.30 6.73
C PHE A 766 -6.80 -11.36 7.79
N LEU A 767 -5.97 -10.95 8.75
CA LEU A 767 -6.35 -10.13 9.88
C LEU A 767 -5.87 -8.69 9.74
N ARG A 768 -6.78 -7.71 9.79
CA ARG A 768 -6.46 -6.31 10.09
C ARG A 768 -6.77 -6.02 11.56
N THR A 769 -5.83 -5.42 12.29
CA THR A 769 -6.00 -5.11 13.72
C THR A 769 -6.91 -3.92 13.97
N THR A 770 -7.14 -3.09 12.95
CA THR A 770 -7.97 -1.90 13.04
C THR A 770 -8.76 -1.75 11.74
N THR A 771 -10.07 -1.53 11.86
CA THR A 771 -10.91 -1.07 10.75
C THR A 771 -10.74 0.44 10.63
N LEU A 772 -10.37 0.93 9.45
CA LEU A 772 -10.23 2.39 9.24
C LEU A 772 -11.59 3.00 8.95
N PRO A 773 -11.91 4.18 9.52
CA PRO A 773 -13.15 4.88 9.23
C PRO A 773 -13.17 5.39 7.78
N ASP A 774 -14.37 5.65 7.26
CA ASP A 774 -14.57 6.24 5.95
C ASP A 774 -13.89 7.64 5.88
N PRO A 775 -13.05 7.91 4.86
CA PRO A 775 -12.47 9.24 4.66
C PRO A 775 -13.50 10.38 4.67
N TRP A 776 -14.72 10.16 4.16
CA TRP A 776 -15.79 11.15 4.17
C TRP A 776 -16.28 11.47 5.59
N ASP A 777 -16.34 10.49 6.49
CA ASP A 777 -16.70 10.73 7.89
C ASP A 777 -15.60 11.45 8.64
N VAL A 778 -14.34 11.13 8.33
CA VAL A 778 -13.19 11.80 8.94
C VAL A 778 -13.14 13.28 8.56
N VAL A 779 -13.32 13.63 7.28
CA VAL A 779 -13.28 15.05 6.85
C VAL A 779 -14.49 15.85 7.33
N ARG A 780 -15.63 15.19 7.57
CA ARG A 780 -16.83 15.80 8.16
C ARG A 780 -16.80 15.89 9.69
N GLY A 781 -15.74 15.41 10.33
CA GLY A 781 -15.64 15.36 11.80
C GLY A 781 -16.61 14.37 12.47
N ARG A 782 -17.16 13.40 11.71
CA ARG A 782 -18.05 12.34 12.21
C ARG A 782 -17.29 11.10 12.70
N ALA A 783 -16.01 10.96 12.35
CA ALA A 783 -15.13 9.90 12.79
C ALA A 783 -13.77 10.43 13.24
N ASP A 784 -13.10 9.71 14.15
CA ASP A 784 -11.76 10.06 14.62
C ASP A 784 -10.73 9.94 13.48
N LYS A 785 -9.95 11.01 13.28
CA LYS A 785 -8.87 11.05 12.29
C LYS A 785 -7.61 10.31 12.73
N SER A 786 -7.45 10.04 14.02
CA SER A 786 -6.20 9.51 14.59
C SER A 786 -5.78 8.16 14.00
N PRO A 787 -6.67 7.16 13.84
CA PRO A 787 -6.33 5.88 13.20
C PRO A 787 -5.91 6.05 11.74
N VAL A 788 -6.56 6.97 11.01
CA VAL A 788 -6.23 7.27 9.62
C VAL A 788 -4.86 7.95 9.51
N MET A 789 -4.55 8.89 10.41
CA MET A 789 -3.24 9.53 10.46
C MET A 789 -2.14 8.53 10.82
N ALA A 790 -2.38 7.64 11.79
CA ALA A 790 -1.45 6.59 12.15
C ALA A 790 -1.20 5.63 10.97
N ALA A 791 -2.26 5.21 10.28
CA ALA A 791 -2.19 4.38 9.08
C ALA A 791 -1.42 5.06 7.93
N ARG A 792 -1.54 6.39 7.80
CA ARG A 792 -0.84 7.20 6.78
C ARG A 792 0.60 7.55 7.14
N SER A 793 1.05 7.30 8.37
CA SER A 793 2.45 7.55 8.76
C SER A 793 3.43 6.60 8.05
N ALA A 794 4.73 6.94 8.09
CA ALA A 794 5.80 6.10 7.53
C ALA A 794 5.82 4.67 8.14
N SER A 795 5.45 4.54 9.42
CA SER A 795 5.34 3.25 10.13
C SER A 795 3.94 2.62 10.04
N GLY A 796 2.95 3.32 9.44
CA GLY A 796 1.55 2.91 9.38
C GLY A 796 1.27 1.69 8.52
N ALA A 797 2.28 1.14 7.81
CA ALA A 797 2.13 -0.10 7.05
C ALA A 797 1.70 -1.29 7.93
N GLY A 798 2.10 -1.33 9.20
CA GLY A 798 1.67 -2.36 10.15
C GLY A 798 0.19 -2.28 10.54
N ILE A 799 -0.43 -1.10 10.37
CA ILE A 799 -1.86 -0.86 10.61
C ILE A 799 -2.67 -1.19 9.35
N ARG A 800 -2.17 -0.78 8.17
CA ARG A 800 -2.90 -0.92 6.90
C ARG A 800 -2.87 -2.33 6.30
N LYS A 801 -1.76 -3.06 6.44
CA LYS A 801 -1.55 -4.33 5.71
C LYS A 801 -2.07 -5.50 6.55
N PRO A 802 -3.02 -6.31 6.03
CA PRO A 802 -3.52 -7.47 6.77
C PRO A 802 -2.42 -8.49 7.03
N LEU A 803 -2.47 -9.21 8.14
CA LEU A 803 -1.57 -10.30 8.51
C LEU A 803 -2.24 -11.63 8.19
N TYR A 804 -1.53 -12.56 7.53
CA TYR A 804 -2.03 -13.93 7.47
C TYR A 804 -1.92 -14.56 8.87
N VAL A 805 -3.00 -15.19 9.34
CA VAL A 805 -3.06 -15.90 10.61
C VAL A 805 -3.64 -17.29 10.40
N ASP A 806 -3.04 -18.29 11.06
CA ASP A 806 -3.64 -19.60 11.29
C ASP A 806 -3.86 -19.73 12.81
N LEU A 807 -5.11 -19.81 13.24
CA LEU A 807 -5.48 -19.87 14.65
C LEU A 807 -5.13 -21.21 15.32
N SER A 808 -4.67 -22.23 14.59
CA SER A 808 -4.04 -23.40 15.20
C SER A 808 -2.65 -23.09 15.77
N GLN A 809 -2.01 -22.00 15.34
CA GLN A 809 -0.67 -21.58 15.74
C GLN A 809 -0.75 -20.53 16.87
N PRO A 810 -0.40 -20.88 18.12
CA PRO A 810 -0.59 -19.97 19.25
C PRO A 810 0.18 -18.64 19.18
N LEU A 811 1.28 -18.60 18.43
CA LEU A 811 2.00 -17.34 18.16
C LEU A 811 1.19 -16.35 17.29
N CYS A 812 0.24 -16.84 16.49
CA CYS A 812 -0.58 -16.04 15.59
C CYS A 812 -1.84 -15.46 16.25
N TRP A 813 -2.16 -15.87 17.48
CA TRP A 813 -3.33 -15.36 18.18
C TRP A 813 -3.23 -13.83 18.38
N PRO A 814 -4.27 -13.06 18.02
CA PRO A 814 -4.36 -11.65 18.34
C PRO A 814 -4.05 -11.43 19.83
N ALA A 815 -3.11 -10.53 20.13
CA ALA A 815 -2.80 -10.21 21.51
C ALA A 815 -4.03 -9.60 22.18
N ALA A 816 -4.34 -9.98 23.43
CA ALA A 816 -5.46 -9.48 24.21
C ALA A 816 -5.44 -7.95 24.50
N ALA A 817 -4.41 -7.22 24.03
CA ALA A 817 -4.27 -5.77 24.16
C ALA A 817 -4.82 -5.02 22.92
N VAL A 818 -5.98 -5.44 22.44
CA VAL A 818 -6.79 -4.64 21.51
C VAL A 818 -7.32 -3.45 22.30
N ALA A 819 -7.17 -2.22 21.80
CA ALA A 819 -7.62 -1.07 22.56
C ALA A 819 -9.15 -1.17 22.76
N PRO A 820 -9.70 -0.76 23.92
CA PRO A 820 -11.15 -0.72 24.11
C PRO A 820 -11.83 0.06 22.97
N GLY A 821 -12.75 -0.58 22.25
CA GLY A 821 -13.44 0.00 21.10
C GLY A 821 -12.88 -0.40 19.72
N ASP A 822 -11.71 -1.03 19.65
CA ASP A 822 -11.16 -1.49 18.37
C ASP A 822 -11.92 -2.72 17.83
N THR A 823 -12.19 -2.69 16.53
CA THR A 823 -12.79 -3.80 15.77
C THR A 823 -11.77 -4.38 14.81
N LEU A 824 -11.44 -5.65 15.01
CA LEU A 824 -10.57 -6.44 14.14
C LEU A 824 -11.36 -6.87 12.91
N THR A 825 -10.70 -6.93 11.75
CA THR A 825 -11.29 -7.48 10.53
C THR A 825 -10.59 -8.77 10.15
N PHE A 826 -11.32 -9.88 10.19
CA PHE A 826 -10.89 -11.16 9.62
C PHE A 826 -11.49 -11.28 8.22
N THR A 827 -10.69 -11.68 7.25
CA THR A 827 -11.13 -11.90 5.87
C THR A 827 -10.70 -13.30 5.45
N GLU A 828 -11.58 -14.04 4.76
CA GLU A 828 -11.24 -15.36 4.23
C GLU A 828 -9.98 -15.28 3.34
N PRO A 829 -9.10 -16.30 3.35
CA PRO A 829 -8.03 -16.39 2.39
C PRO A 829 -8.60 -16.91 1.06
N LEU A 830 -8.61 -16.05 0.03
CA LEU A 830 -9.11 -16.40 -1.31
C LEU A 830 -8.20 -15.79 -2.41
N PRO A 831 -7.48 -16.61 -3.20
CA PRO A 831 -7.30 -18.05 -2.99
C PRO A 831 -6.64 -18.32 -1.62
N ASP A 832 -6.92 -19.48 -1.03
CA ASP A 832 -6.16 -19.90 0.14
C ASP A 832 -4.72 -20.21 -0.30
N PRO A 833 -3.69 -19.69 0.37
CA PRO A 833 -2.31 -20.00 0.02
C PRO A 833 -2.02 -21.50 -0.08
N ILE A 834 -2.72 -22.34 0.69
CA ILE A 834 -2.55 -23.79 0.63
C ILE A 834 -3.13 -24.43 -0.63
N ASP A 835 -4.05 -23.75 -1.29
CA ASP A 835 -4.79 -24.19 -2.49
C ASP A 835 -4.26 -23.51 -3.77
N ALA A 836 -3.09 -22.85 -3.71
CA ALA A 836 -2.52 -22.14 -4.84
C ALA A 836 -2.05 -23.09 -5.99
N ASP A 837 -2.37 -22.73 -7.23
CA ASP A 837 -2.14 -23.46 -8.50
C ASP A 837 -0.63 -23.60 -8.91
N PRO A 838 -0.27 -24.27 -10.04
CA PRO A 838 0.40 -25.59 -10.13
C PRO A 838 1.79 -25.68 -9.48
N ASP A 839 2.48 -24.55 -9.30
CA ASP A 839 3.78 -24.50 -8.63
C ASP A 839 3.66 -24.28 -7.11
N GLY A 840 2.42 -24.21 -6.60
CA GLY A 840 2.08 -24.08 -5.19
C GLY A 840 2.37 -22.70 -4.61
N ARG A 841 2.33 -21.60 -5.39
CA ARG A 841 2.72 -20.25 -4.91
C ARG A 841 1.65 -19.22 -5.18
N VAL A 842 1.35 -18.42 -4.14
CA VAL A 842 0.41 -17.30 -4.26
C VAL A 842 0.90 -16.29 -5.29
N THR A 843 0.02 -15.98 -6.24
CA THR A 843 0.28 -15.07 -7.35
C THR A 843 -0.81 -13.99 -7.39
N GLU A 844 -0.40 -12.77 -7.71
CA GLU A 844 -1.24 -11.62 -8.02
C GLU A 844 -0.83 -11.08 -9.40
N TYR A 845 -1.81 -10.79 -10.24
CA TYR A 845 -1.63 -10.13 -11.52
C TYR A 845 -2.08 -8.68 -11.40
N VAL A 846 -1.48 -7.78 -12.17
CA VAL A 846 -1.99 -6.43 -12.38
C VAL A 846 -2.33 -6.31 -13.85
N LEU A 847 -3.63 -6.24 -14.14
CA LEU A 847 -4.17 -6.04 -15.47
C LEU A 847 -4.47 -4.57 -15.68
N GLU A 848 -4.17 -4.02 -16.84
CA GLU A 848 -4.62 -2.66 -17.17
C GLU A 848 -5.80 -2.72 -18.14
N THR A 849 -6.85 -1.95 -17.86
CA THR A 849 -7.98 -1.77 -18.76
C THR A 849 -8.08 -0.32 -19.21
N SER A 850 -8.54 -0.09 -20.42
CA SER A 850 -8.88 1.22 -20.98
C SER A 850 -10.33 1.20 -21.44
N GLN A 851 -11.10 2.24 -21.15
CA GLN A 851 -12.43 2.44 -21.71
C GLN A 851 -12.71 3.93 -21.90
N PRO A 852 -13.59 4.31 -22.84
CA PRO A 852 -13.95 5.70 -23.07
C PRO A 852 -14.51 6.39 -21.81
N PRO A 853 -14.31 7.71 -21.65
CA PRO A 853 -14.93 8.47 -20.57
C PRO A 853 -16.46 8.50 -20.70
N ARG A 854 -17.17 8.74 -19.59
CA ARG A 854 -18.65 8.75 -19.53
C ARG A 854 -19.25 9.86 -20.37
N VAL A 855 -18.58 11.01 -20.43
CA VAL A 855 -19.02 12.17 -21.21
C VAL A 855 -18.09 12.32 -22.41
N SER A 856 -18.55 11.91 -23.58
CA SER A 856 -17.93 12.32 -24.84
C SER A 856 -18.37 13.76 -25.12
N THR A 857 -17.46 14.72 -24.94
CA THR A 857 -17.73 16.10 -25.35
C THR A 857 -17.60 16.22 -26.87
N ALA A 858 -18.55 15.64 -27.60
CA ALA A 858 -18.85 16.04 -28.98
C ALA A 858 -19.54 17.42 -28.92
N GLY A 859 -18.76 18.46 -28.66
CA GLY A 859 -19.31 19.80 -28.36
C GLY A 859 -18.26 20.91 -28.42
N GLY A 860 -17.29 20.80 -29.34
CA GLY A 860 -16.43 21.92 -29.71
C GLY A 860 -17.19 22.93 -30.57
N ALA A 861 -18.15 23.65 -29.97
CA ALA A 861 -18.71 24.84 -30.58
C ALA A 861 -17.81 26.04 -30.26
N GLY A 862 -16.92 26.34 -31.22
CA GLY A 862 -16.49 27.69 -31.57
C GLY A 862 -15.87 28.56 -30.47
N ALA A 863 -14.54 28.46 -30.32
CA ALA A 863 -13.72 29.63 -30.01
C ALA A 863 -12.34 29.48 -30.67
N ARG A 864 -12.22 30.06 -31.87
CA ARG A 864 -10.98 30.59 -32.45
C ARG A 864 -11.35 31.79 -33.32
N PRO A 865 -10.49 32.82 -33.45
CA PRO A 865 -9.24 33.07 -32.73
C PRO A 865 -9.44 33.92 -31.47
#